data_AF-A0A1C6RVJ9-F1
#
_entry.id   AF-A0A1C6RVJ9-F1
#
_cell.length_a   1.000
_cell.length_b   1.000
_cell.length_c   1.000
_cell.angle_alpha   90.00
_cell.angle_beta   90.00
_cell.angle_gamma   90.00
#
_symmetry.space_group_name_H-M   'P 1'
#
loop_
_entity.id
_entity.type
_entity.pdbx_description
1 polymer ?
#
loop_
_entity_poly.entity_id
_entity_poly.type
_entity_poly.pdbx_seq_one_letter_code
_entity_poly.pdbx_strand_id
1 'polypeptide(L)'
;MATIGRRATPADPTPHLTPEDQIPARLVRSLPPELGPDAVAVLQAHTFMYSDAVGNASAGSIGGLVHNDTRFVDRWELTLNGASLMVLRSGQEEPSAAAFFLTNPELPGLPANHVGVRRQRFVDGGLHERIGLQIFTGEPVSIELRLTVGTDFADLFEIKETVRDRSAQITRAHASDGSRLVFAYRNDTFEARTVVEARPAASRVDGDALVWELRLEPGQEWACEIHVPLQARPEELRPPSRPFDEVFGRAAIDRRAQWRAILPKMYSDNEMLHRSWEQGAMDQLAIQIEVKHLRQPGIFPAAGTPWFLTLFGRDTLITAYQLVGSGPRLPREALWSLAAEQGNKVDDFRDEEPGKILHEIRSGELTQLGLKPHNPYYGTADATQLWLILLSEYWRWTGEDEFVHRLRDNAYAALRWIDEYGDLDGDGYVEYATRSPQGLGNQCWRDSWNGIQFADGSIPVLPIATCEIQGYTYDAKLRLAELADGPFQDPELARRLRAAAAELRDRFNRDFWINDRGGYYAVGLDGDKQQIDSMTSNMGHLLWSGIVPPDRAAVIARQLMSEDMFSGWGVRTTSAAERGYNPIGYHMGTVWPHDNSIIAHGLARYGFREEANRIILGMLEAATFSDYRLPEAFSGYDRSYSNAPVPYPTACSPQAWAAGAPILFNRTLLGLDARNGQLTIDPDIPEQIGRITLTNTHAFLKLWNLEARGTEGHVCPSPEAFRFAPES
;
A
#
# COMPACT_ATOMS: atom_id res chain seq x y z
N MET A 1 7.90 -30.63 38.71
CA MET A 1 7.33 -29.42 38.09
C MET A 1 7.33 -29.66 36.59
N ALA A 2 6.17 -30.01 36.03
CA ALA A 2 6.03 -30.13 34.58
C ALA A 2 6.27 -28.74 33.96
N THR A 3 7.18 -28.65 33.00
CA THR A 3 7.36 -27.47 32.16
C THR A 3 6.03 -27.18 31.46
N ILE A 4 5.33 -26.14 31.90
CA ILE A 4 4.16 -25.59 31.20
C ILE A 4 4.67 -25.22 29.81
N GLY A 5 4.18 -25.93 28.78
CA GLY A 5 4.56 -25.64 27.39
C GLY A 5 4.19 -24.20 27.03
N ARG A 6 5.09 -23.49 26.34
CA ARG A 6 4.78 -22.17 25.77
C ARG A 6 3.61 -22.33 24.79
N ARG A 7 2.55 -21.53 24.96
CA ARG A 7 1.38 -21.51 24.06
C ARG A 7 1.69 -20.64 22.85
N ALA A 8 1.08 -20.99 21.71
CA ALA A 8 1.23 -20.25 20.47
C ALA A 8 0.60 -18.85 20.60
N THR A 9 1.31 -17.84 20.11
CA THR A 9 0.85 -16.44 20.07
C THR A 9 1.21 -15.87 18.70
N PRO A 10 0.63 -14.74 18.27
CA PRO A 10 1.10 -14.05 17.06
C PRO A 10 2.60 -13.70 17.07
N ALA A 11 3.21 -13.54 18.26
CA ALA A 11 4.63 -13.26 18.43
C ALA A 11 5.53 -14.51 18.40
N ASP A 12 4.95 -15.69 18.55
CA ASP A 12 5.63 -17.00 18.52
C ASP A 12 4.56 -18.05 18.14
N PRO A 13 4.19 -18.14 16.84
CA PRO A 13 3.07 -18.98 16.42
C PRO A 13 3.38 -20.49 16.49
N THR A 14 4.67 -20.84 16.42
CA THR A 14 5.14 -22.23 16.36
C THR A 14 6.11 -22.55 17.51
N PRO A 15 5.73 -22.36 18.79
CA PRO A 15 6.64 -22.42 19.94
C PRO A 15 7.26 -23.80 20.22
N HIS A 16 6.81 -24.82 19.48
CA HIS A 16 7.31 -26.18 19.50
C HIS A 16 8.48 -26.42 18.54
N LEU A 17 8.74 -25.49 17.62
CA LEU A 17 9.87 -25.52 16.70
C LEU A 17 11.11 -24.87 17.33
N THR A 18 12.29 -25.29 16.89
CA THR A 18 13.55 -24.67 17.30
C THR A 18 13.68 -23.26 16.71
N PRO A 19 14.32 -22.29 17.39
CA PRO A 19 14.48 -20.93 16.88
C PRO A 19 15.16 -20.82 15.50
N GLU A 20 15.93 -21.84 15.09
CA GLU A 20 16.54 -21.91 13.75
C GLU A 20 15.51 -22.16 12.63
N ASP A 21 14.34 -22.72 12.95
CA ASP A 21 13.23 -22.96 12.01
C ASP A 21 12.17 -21.84 12.04
N GLN A 22 12.29 -20.92 12.99
CA GLN A 22 11.38 -19.80 13.19
C GLN A 22 11.98 -18.51 12.62
N ILE A 23 11.14 -17.64 12.04
CA ILE A 23 11.50 -16.22 11.98
C ILE A 23 11.21 -15.64 13.37
N PRO A 24 12.16 -14.95 14.02
CA PRO A 24 11.83 -14.22 15.22
C PRO A 24 10.79 -13.14 14.90
N ALA A 25 9.53 -13.32 15.30
CA ALA A 25 8.51 -12.27 15.15
C ALA A 25 8.87 -11.00 15.96
N ARG A 26 9.79 -11.14 16.93
CA ARG A 26 10.35 -10.08 17.76
C ARG A 26 11.52 -9.36 17.08
N LEU A 27 11.31 -8.69 15.96
CA LEU A 27 12.23 -7.64 15.53
C LEU A 27 11.45 -6.34 15.27
N VAL A 28 11.13 -5.67 16.37
CA VAL A 28 11.00 -4.21 16.36
C VAL A 28 12.36 -3.66 15.90
N ARG A 29 12.41 -3.21 14.65
CA ARG A 29 13.43 -2.29 14.12
C ARG A 29 14.90 -2.70 14.33
N SER A 30 15.32 -3.82 13.77
CA SER A 30 16.67 -3.87 13.17
C SER A 30 16.58 -3.58 11.67
N LEU A 31 15.66 -2.71 11.25
CA LEU A 31 15.66 -2.20 9.89
C LEU A 31 17.03 -1.54 9.65
N PRO A 32 17.68 -1.80 8.51
CA PRO A 32 18.89 -1.07 8.14
C PRO A 32 18.64 0.45 8.20
N PRO A 33 19.69 1.29 8.32
CA PRO A 33 19.53 2.73 8.38
C PRO A 33 18.62 3.29 7.29
N GLU A 34 17.60 4.04 7.71
CA GLU A 34 16.70 4.81 6.87
C GLU A 34 17.47 5.91 6.11
N LEU A 35 16.94 6.34 4.96
CA LEU A 35 17.54 7.39 4.13
C LEU A 35 17.13 8.82 4.56
N GLY A 36 16.36 8.93 5.64
CA GLY A 36 15.83 10.20 6.15
C GLY A 36 14.53 10.63 5.48
N PRO A 37 13.90 11.72 5.98
CA PRO A 37 12.59 12.18 5.52
C PRO A 37 12.59 12.72 4.08
N ASP A 38 13.75 13.13 3.56
CA ASP A 38 13.90 13.69 2.22
C ASP A 38 14.30 12.62 1.17
N ALA A 39 14.12 11.34 1.51
CA ALA A 39 14.39 10.23 0.62
C ALA A 39 13.49 10.28 -0.62
N VAL A 40 14.08 9.93 -1.77
CA VAL A 40 13.42 9.97 -3.07
C VAL A 40 13.27 8.56 -3.61
N ALA A 41 12.03 8.18 -3.90
CA ALA A 41 11.68 6.95 -4.61
C ALA A 41 11.25 7.27 -6.05
N VAL A 42 11.76 6.51 -7.00
CA VAL A 42 11.22 6.45 -8.37
C VAL A 42 10.90 5.01 -8.72
N LEU A 43 9.79 4.78 -9.42
CA LEU A 43 9.30 3.45 -9.74
C LEU A 43 8.68 3.37 -11.13
N GLN A 44 8.74 2.18 -11.73
CA GLN A 44 8.01 1.84 -12.93
C GLN A 44 7.73 0.34 -12.88
N ALA A 45 6.45 -0.03 -12.85
CA ALA A 45 6.02 -1.42 -12.66
C ALA A 45 6.73 -2.08 -11.46
N HIS A 46 7.41 -3.19 -11.68
CA HIS A 46 8.09 -3.98 -10.64
C HIS A 46 9.51 -3.49 -10.29
N THR A 47 9.93 -2.33 -10.81
CA THR A 47 11.28 -1.79 -10.59
C THR A 47 11.20 -0.46 -9.86
N PHE A 48 12.03 -0.27 -8.84
CA PHE A 48 12.18 1.02 -8.16
C PHE A 48 13.63 1.31 -7.76
N MET A 49 13.96 2.58 -7.65
CA MET A 49 15.20 3.06 -7.06
C MET A 49 14.86 3.94 -5.86
N TYR A 50 15.42 3.62 -4.70
CA TYR A 50 15.27 4.39 -3.47
C TYR A 50 16.63 4.96 -3.02
N SER A 51 16.68 6.28 -2.85
CA SER A 51 17.92 7.01 -2.53
C SER A 51 17.66 8.19 -1.61
N ASP A 52 18.70 8.70 -0.95
CA ASP A 52 18.64 9.93 -0.18
C ASP A 52 18.42 11.19 -1.05
N ALA A 53 18.38 12.36 -0.41
CA ALA A 53 18.21 13.65 -1.09
C ALA A 53 19.39 14.06 -2.01
N VAL A 54 20.55 13.41 -1.89
CA VAL A 54 21.70 13.59 -2.79
C VAL A 54 21.57 12.65 -4.02
N GLY A 55 20.64 11.69 -3.96
CA GLY A 55 20.45 10.64 -4.96
C GLY A 55 21.35 9.41 -4.69
N ASN A 56 21.94 9.31 -3.50
CA ASN A 56 22.79 8.21 -3.10
C ASN A 56 22.02 7.08 -2.42
N ALA A 57 22.48 5.85 -2.62
CA ALA A 57 22.12 4.71 -1.80
C ALA A 57 23.40 4.23 -1.12
N SER A 58 23.46 4.27 0.22
CA SER A 58 24.65 3.84 0.95
C SER A 58 24.59 2.35 1.28
N ALA A 59 25.76 1.69 1.23
CA ALA A 59 25.84 0.27 1.53
C ALA A 59 25.33 -0.01 2.95
N GLY A 60 24.53 -1.07 3.09
CA GLY A 60 23.90 -1.42 4.36
C GLY A 60 22.75 -0.51 4.78
N SER A 61 22.33 0.48 3.98
CA SER A 61 21.03 1.15 4.14
C SER A 61 19.90 0.33 3.51
N ILE A 62 18.67 0.81 3.64
CA ILE A 62 17.50 0.26 2.91
C ILE A 62 17.41 0.74 1.46
N GLY A 63 18.29 1.65 1.05
CA GLY A 63 18.32 2.20 -0.32
C GLY A 63 18.78 1.18 -1.36
N GLY A 64 18.53 1.49 -2.63
CA GLY A 64 19.00 0.69 -3.75
C GLY A 64 18.04 0.59 -4.92
N LEU A 65 18.52 -0.09 -5.98
CA LEU A 65 17.75 -0.44 -7.17
C LEU A 65 17.20 -1.86 -6.98
N VAL A 66 15.88 -1.98 -6.94
CA VAL A 66 15.18 -3.24 -6.69
C VAL A 66 14.28 -3.56 -7.87
N HIS A 67 14.24 -4.83 -8.26
CA HIS A 67 13.35 -5.35 -9.29
C HIS A 67 12.86 -6.75 -8.93
N ASN A 68 11.56 -7.00 -9.04
CA ASN A 68 10.93 -8.31 -8.73
C ASN A 68 11.40 -8.87 -7.36
N ASP A 69 11.24 -8.05 -6.30
CA ASP A 69 11.66 -8.37 -4.93
C ASP A 69 13.17 -8.65 -4.74
N THR A 70 14.05 -8.26 -5.67
CA THR A 70 15.52 -8.45 -5.57
C THR A 70 16.26 -7.12 -5.71
N ARG A 71 17.16 -6.79 -4.77
CA ARG A 71 18.03 -5.61 -4.82
C ARG A 71 19.27 -5.84 -5.67
N PHE A 72 19.29 -5.24 -6.86
CA PHE A 72 20.41 -5.34 -7.79
C PHE A 72 21.56 -4.40 -7.46
N VAL A 73 21.27 -3.26 -6.84
CA VAL A 73 22.27 -2.26 -6.43
C VAL A 73 21.98 -1.86 -5.00
N ASP A 74 22.91 -2.10 -4.07
CA ASP A 74 22.80 -1.71 -2.66
C ASP A 74 23.65 -0.48 -2.32
N ARG A 75 24.59 -0.13 -3.22
CA ARG A 75 25.41 1.07 -3.10
C ARG A 75 25.46 1.83 -4.42
N TRP A 76 25.15 3.12 -4.36
CA TRP A 76 25.15 4.05 -5.48
C TRP A 76 25.58 5.44 -4.98
N GLU A 77 26.87 5.69 -4.89
CA GLU A 77 27.40 6.89 -4.21
C GLU A 77 28.23 7.76 -5.16
N LEU A 78 27.76 8.99 -5.39
CA LEU A 78 28.48 9.98 -6.17
C LEU A 78 29.28 10.92 -5.25
N THR A 79 30.57 11.06 -5.52
CA THR A 79 31.47 11.97 -4.79
C THR A 79 32.28 12.83 -5.75
N LEU A 80 32.65 14.03 -5.29
CA LEU A 80 33.49 14.98 -6.00
C LEU A 80 34.74 15.25 -5.16
N ASN A 81 35.92 14.92 -5.70
CA ASN A 81 37.21 14.96 -4.98
C ASN A 81 37.14 14.22 -3.63
N GLY A 82 36.42 13.10 -3.59
CA GLY A 82 36.23 12.28 -2.38
C GLY A 82 35.22 12.82 -1.35
N ALA A 83 34.59 13.97 -1.60
CA ALA A 83 33.59 14.54 -0.70
C ALA A 83 32.15 14.32 -1.19
N SER A 84 31.22 14.27 -0.24
CA SER A 84 29.78 14.28 -0.52
C SER A 84 29.34 15.64 -1.05
N LEU A 85 28.41 15.62 -2.00
CA LEU A 85 27.78 16.83 -2.52
C LEU A 85 26.77 17.41 -1.52
N MET A 86 26.47 18.70 -1.65
CA MET A 86 25.45 19.41 -0.90
C MET A 86 24.18 19.55 -1.75
N VAL A 87 23.01 19.35 -1.12
CA VAL A 87 21.71 19.44 -1.80
C VAL A 87 21.27 20.90 -1.94
N LEU A 88 20.92 21.32 -3.16
CA LEU A 88 20.20 22.57 -3.41
C LEU A 88 18.70 22.30 -3.55
N ARG A 89 18.34 21.27 -4.31
CA ARG A 89 16.96 20.78 -4.49
C ARG A 89 17.00 19.33 -4.95
N SER A 90 16.12 18.50 -4.43
CA SER A 90 15.84 17.15 -4.94
C SER A 90 14.33 16.96 -5.00
N GLY A 91 13.87 16.06 -5.88
CA GLY A 91 12.45 15.72 -5.91
C GLY A 91 12.10 14.75 -7.03
N GLN A 92 10.97 14.09 -6.83
CA GLN A 92 10.31 13.32 -7.86
C GLN A 92 9.72 14.31 -8.89
N GLU A 93 10.06 14.12 -10.16
CA GLU A 93 9.47 14.88 -11.26
C GLU A 93 8.25 14.09 -11.79
N GLU A 94 8.42 12.81 -12.13
CA GLU A 94 7.34 11.86 -12.47
C GLU A 94 7.45 10.62 -11.56
N PRO A 95 6.42 9.76 -11.43
CA PRO A 95 6.54 8.53 -10.64
C PRO A 95 7.80 7.71 -10.95
N SER A 96 8.21 7.67 -12.22
CA SER A 96 9.40 6.95 -12.69
C SER A 96 10.65 7.81 -12.83
N ALA A 97 10.62 9.11 -12.51
CA ALA A 97 11.72 10.04 -12.77
C ALA A 97 11.95 11.07 -11.65
N ALA A 98 13.22 11.35 -11.34
CA ALA A 98 13.62 12.33 -10.33
C ALA A 98 14.80 13.18 -10.82
N ALA A 99 14.92 14.37 -10.24
CA ALA A 99 16.04 15.27 -10.48
C ALA A 99 16.67 15.74 -9.16
N PHE A 100 17.98 15.85 -9.17
CA PHE A 100 18.79 16.30 -8.04
C PHE A 100 19.69 17.44 -8.53
N PHE A 101 19.60 18.57 -7.86
CA PHE A 101 20.39 19.77 -8.09
C PHE A 101 21.29 19.95 -6.87
N LEU A 102 22.58 19.80 -7.08
CA LEU A 102 23.59 19.65 -6.04
C LEU A 102 24.77 20.58 -6.31
N THR A 103 25.64 20.73 -5.32
CA THR A 103 26.88 21.48 -5.47
C THR A 103 28.02 20.95 -4.59
N ASN A 104 29.24 21.38 -4.83
CA ASN A 104 30.41 20.95 -4.07
C ASN A 104 30.53 21.68 -2.71
N PRO A 105 30.98 20.99 -1.65
CA PRO A 105 31.42 21.65 -0.42
C PRO A 105 32.77 22.35 -0.64
N GLU A 106 33.29 22.99 0.40
CA GLU A 106 34.66 23.54 0.39
C GLU A 106 35.67 22.39 0.25
N LEU A 107 36.53 22.46 -0.78
CA LEU A 107 37.50 21.43 -1.12
C LEU A 107 38.89 22.03 -1.34
N PRO A 108 39.98 21.25 -1.17
CA PRO A 108 41.33 21.74 -1.46
C PRO A 108 41.44 22.29 -2.89
N GLY A 109 41.66 23.60 -3.02
CA GLY A 109 41.78 24.26 -4.33
C GLY A 109 40.47 24.48 -5.09
N LEU A 110 39.31 24.20 -4.49
CA LEU A 110 38.00 24.43 -5.08
C LEU A 110 37.01 24.95 -4.01
N PRO A 111 36.67 26.26 -4.04
CA PRO A 111 35.75 26.83 -3.06
C PRO A 111 34.35 26.22 -3.15
N ALA A 112 33.61 26.24 -2.04
CA ALA A 112 32.23 25.78 -1.99
C ALA A 112 31.33 26.49 -3.01
N ASN A 113 30.30 25.80 -3.51
CA ASN A 113 29.30 26.36 -4.43
C ASN A 113 29.82 26.81 -5.81
N HIS A 114 30.94 26.26 -6.29
CA HIS A 114 31.55 26.63 -7.59
C HIS A 114 31.41 25.56 -8.68
N VAL A 115 30.84 24.41 -8.35
CA VAL A 115 30.48 23.34 -9.29
C VAL A 115 29.00 23.04 -9.11
N GLY A 116 28.21 23.29 -10.15
CA GLY A 116 26.84 22.80 -10.24
C GLY A 116 26.85 21.34 -10.67
N VAL A 117 26.17 20.49 -9.91
CA VAL A 117 26.00 19.07 -10.26
C VAL A 117 24.52 18.79 -10.42
N ARG A 118 24.13 18.29 -11.59
CA ARG A 118 22.75 17.87 -11.87
C ARG A 118 22.70 16.38 -12.12
N ARG A 119 21.91 15.66 -11.33
CA ARG A 119 21.57 14.26 -11.59
C ARG A 119 20.13 14.21 -12.09
N GLN A 120 19.90 13.55 -13.21
CA GLN A 120 18.57 13.23 -13.70
C GLN A 120 18.47 11.72 -13.77
N ARG A 121 17.46 11.13 -13.14
CA ARG A 121 17.32 9.69 -13.02
C ARG A 121 15.92 9.27 -13.44
N PHE A 122 15.80 8.18 -14.18
CA PHE A 122 14.52 7.51 -14.36
C PHE A 122 14.66 5.98 -14.40
N VAL A 123 13.55 5.29 -14.13
CA VAL A 123 13.45 3.83 -14.14
C VAL A 123 12.47 3.40 -15.21
N ASP A 124 12.91 2.52 -16.10
CA ASP A 124 12.08 1.86 -17.12
C ASP A 124 12.84 0.64 -17.62
N GLY A 125 12.48 -0.59 -17.24
CA GLY A 125 13.25 -1.79 -17.62
C GLY A 125 14.71 -1.81 -17.09
N GLY A 126 15.01 -1.03 -16.05
CA GLY A 126 16.35 -0.77 -15.52
C GLY A 126 16.51 0.69 -15.09
N LEU A 127 17.71 1.09 -14.69
CA LEU A 127 18.00 2.47 -14.24
C LEU A 127 18.75 3.24 -15.34
N HIS A 128 18.30 4.46 -15.61
CA HIS A 128 19.05 5.45 -16.39
C HIS A 128 19.37 6.66 -15.51
N GLU A 129 20.60 7.14 -15.58
CA GLU A 129 21.01 8.36 -14.89
C GLU A 129 21.93 9.22 -15.74
N ARG A 130 21.62 10.50 -15.88
CA ARG A 130 22.52 11.50 -16.46
C ARG A 130 23.10 12.36 -15.34
N ILE A 131 24.42 12.45 -15.29
CA ILE A 131 25.15 13.30 -14.35
C ILE A 131 25.79 14.42 -15.16
N GLY A 132 25.42 15.67 -14.89
CA GLY A 132 25.98 16.87 -15.50
C GLY A 132 26.77 17.69 -14.49
N LEU A 133 27.88 18.28 -14.94
CA LEU A 133 28.72 19.22 -14.20
C LEU A 133 28.77 20.55 -14.95
N GLN A 134 28.68 21.64 -14.21
CA GLN A 134 28.86 23.00 -14.71
C GLN A 134 29.82 23.76 -13.80
N ILE A 135 30.84 24.38 -14.39
CA ILE A 135 31.89 25.08 -13.65
C ILE A 135 31.63 26.59 -13.59
N PHE A 136 31.68 27.15 -12.38
CA PHE A 136 31.47 28.57 -12.10
C PHE A 136 32.73 29.28 -11.57
N THR A 137 33.89 28.63 -11.62
CA THR A 137 35.18 29.25 -11.29
C THR A 137 35.68 30.17 -12.42
N GLY A 138 36.53 31.14 -12.06
CA GLY A 138 37.23 31.99 -13.03
C GLY A 138 38.48 31.35 -13.65
N GLU A 139 38.95 30.23 -13.09
CA GLU A 139 40.15 29.50 -13.52
C GLU A 139 39.80 28.02 -13.79
N PRO A 140 40.59 27.30 -14.62
CA PRO A 140 40.36 25.89 -14.89
C PRO A 140 40.50 25.03 -13.63
N VAL A 141 39.63 24.04 -13.48
CA VAL A 141 39.59 23.14 -12.31
C VAL A 141 39.85 21.70 -12.71
N SER A 142 40.58 20.97 -11.86
CA SER A 142 40.76 19.52 -11.98
C SER A 142 39.88 18.84 -10.94
N ILE A 143 39.03 17.93 -11.39
CA ILE A 143 38.01 17.27 -10.58
C ILE A 143 38.11 15.75 -10.79
N GLU A 144 38.13 15.00 -9.69
CA GLU A 144 37.82 13.57 -9.68
C GLU A 144 36.32 13.42 -9.39
N LEU A 145 35.56 12.94 -10.36
CA LEU A 145 34.19 12.47 -10.16
C LEU A 145 34.22 10.95 -9.98
N ARG A 146 33.70 10.46 -8.86
CA ARG A 146 33.67 9.02 -8.55
C ARG A 146 32.23 8.57 -8.28
N LEU A 147 31.77 7.58 -9.05
CA LEU A 147 30.55 6.83 -8.78
C LEU A 147 30.93 5.46 -8.24
N THR A 148 30.69 5.22 -6.95
CA THR A 148 30.92 3.92 -6.31
C THR A 148 29.65 3.09 -6.38
N VAL A 149 29.78 1.87 -6.92
CA VAL A 149 28.68 0.93 -7.08
C VAL A 149 28.89 -0.27 -6.16
N GLY A 150 27.81 -0.83 -5.63
CA GLY A 150 27.80 -2.09 -4.92
C GLY A 150 26.55 -2.89 -5.26
N THR A 151 26.65 -4.21 -5.08
CA THR A 151 25.54 -5.15 -5.25
C THR A 151 25.54 -6.18 -4.14
N ASP A 152 24.36 -6.57 -3.66
CA ASP A 152 24.17 -7.68 -2.71
C ASP A 152 23.19 -8.75 -3.21
N PHE A 153 22.34 -8.44 -4.19
CA PHE A 153 21.28 -9.33 -4.70
C PHE A 153 20.34 -9.81 -3.58
N ALA A 154 20.14 -8.97 -2.56
CA ALA A 154 19.29 -9.30 -1.42
C ALA A 154 17.83 -9.41 -1.85
N ASP A 155 17.14 -10.43 -1.32
CA ASP A 155 15.69 -10.53 -1.39
C ASP A 155 15.05 -9.43 -0.54
N LEU A 156 13.90 -8.92 -0.97
CA LEU A 156 13.17 -7.86 -0.28
C LEU A 156 12.91 -8.15 1.21
N PHE A 157 12.66 -9.41 1.56
CA PHE A 157 12.48 -9.80 2.97
C PHE A 157 13.77 -9.59 3.78
N GLU A 158 14.94 -9.78 3.18
CA GLU A 158 16.22 -9.55 3.85
C GLU A 158 16.56 -8.07 3.98
N ILE A 159 16.18 -7.25 2.99
CA ILE A 159 16.36 -5.78 3.06
C ILE A 159 15.63 -5.21 4.27
N LYS A 160 14.46 -5.77 4.62
CA LYS A 160 13.64 -5.34 5.76
C LYS A 160 14.06 -5.97 7.09
N GLU A 161 14.99 -6.92 7.08
CA GLU A 161 15.43 -7.65 8.27
C GLU A 161 16.95 -7.64 8.36
N THR A 162 17.60 -8.68 7.84
CA THR A 162 19.04 -8.85 7.85
C THR A 162 19.50 -9.41 6.53
N VAL A 163 20.37 -8.66 5.86
CA VAL A 163 20.99 -9.08 4.60
C VAL A 163 22.08 -10.09 4.87
N ARG A 164 21.94 -11.30 4.30
CA ARG A 164 22.98 -12.33 4.36
C ARG A 164 24.17 -11.95 3.50
N ASP A 165 25.38 -12.19 3.99
CA ASP A 165 26.60 -11.97 3.20
C ASP A 165 26.73 -13.01 2.08
N ARG A 166 26.68 -12.54 0.84
CA ARG A 166 26.83 -13.33 -0.39
C ARG A 166 28.05 -12.93 -1.20
N SER A 167 28.96 -12.13 -0.63
CA SER A 167 30.05 -11.50 -1.37
C SER A 167 30.91 -12.50 -2.14
N ALA A 168 31.07 -13.72 -1.60
CA ALA A 168 31.81 -14.83 -2.22
C ALA A 168 31.10 -15.49 -3.41
N GLN A 169 29.77 -15.37 -3.51
CA GLN A 169 28.94 -15.90 -4.60
C GLN A 169 28.73 -14.88 -5.73
N ILE A 170 29.06 -13.62 -5.47
CA ILE A 170 28.94 -12.54 -6.45
C ILE A 170 30.22 -12.45 -7.28
N THR A 171 30.09 -12.72 -8.57
CA THR A 171 31.15 -12.50 -9.55
C THR A 171 31.16 -11.04 -10.01
N ARG A 172 32.37 -10.48 -10.13
CA ARG A 172 32.61 -9.08 -10.48
C ARG A 172 33.56 -9.02 -11.69
N ALA A 173 33.22 -8.22 -12.68
CA ALA A 173 34.06 -7.97 -13.84
C ALA A 173 33.89 -6.53 -14.32
N HIS A 174 34.90 -6.00 -15.02
CA HIS A 174 34.84 -4.67 -15.61
C HIS A 174 35.44 -4.67 -17.02
N ALA A 175 35.03 -3.71 -17.84
CA ALA A 175 35.70 -3.44 -19.11
C ALA A 175 37.01 -2.68 -18.86
N SER A 176 38.06 -3.02 -19.60
CA SER A 176 39.39 -2.39 -19.45
C SER A 176 39.42 -0.93 -19.91
N ASP A 177 38.43 -0.51 -20.70
CA ASP A 177 38.28 0.85 -21.21
C ASP A 177 37.45 1.77 -20.28
N GLY A 178 37.05 1.28 -19.09
CA GLY A 178 36.26 2.06 -18.14
C GLY A 178 34.78 2.23 -18.51
N SER A 179 34.30 1.55 -19.56
CA SER A 179 32.91 1.71 -20.03
C SER A 179 31.88 0.94 -19.21
N ARG A 180 32.29 -0.05 -18.40
CA ARG A 180 31.35 -1.02 -17.84
C ARG A 180 31.82 -1.73 -16.56
N LEU A 181 30.90 -1.89 -15.61
CA LEU A 181 30.97 -2.85 -14.49
C LEU A 181 29.93 -3.96 -14.68
N VAL A 182 30.21 -5.18 -14.25
CA VAL A 182 29.32 -6.35 -14.35
C VAL A 182 29.30 -7.10 -13.04
N PHE A 183 28.11 -7.36 -12.52
CA PHE A 183 27.87 -8.13 -11.31
C PHE A 183 26.91 -9.26 -11.62
N ALA A 184 27.25 -10.49 -11.21
CA ALA A 184 26.36 -11.63 -11.38
C ALA A 184 26.39 -12.52 -10.14
N TYR A 185 25.20 -12.98 -9.76
CA TYR A 185 24.92 -13.83 -8.63
C TYR A 185 24.14 -15.06 -9.09
N ARG A 186 24.47 -16.21 -8.51
CA ARG A 186 23.75 -17.46 -8.71
C ARG A 186 23.69 -18.23 -7.40
N ASN A 187 22.49 -18.70 -7.06
CA ASN A 187 22.26 -19.64 -5.98
C ASN A 187 21.23 -20.67 -6.43
N ASP A 188 21.67 -21.92 -6.57
CA ASP A 188 20.90 -23.02 -7.13
C ASP A 188 20.24 -22.68 -8.49
N THR A 189 18.90 -22.56 -8.53
CA THR A 189 18.09 -22.20 -9.70
C THR A 189 17.89 -20.69 -9.87
N PHE A 190 18.21 -19.89 -8.85
CA PHE A 190 18.09 -18.44 -8.89
C PHE A 190 19.34 -17.81 -9.52
N GLU A 191 19.12 -16.92 -10.48
CA GLU A 191 20.16 -16.17 -11.18
C GLU A 191 19.76 -14.70 -11.28
N ALA A 192 20.66 -13.81 -10.88
CA ALA A 192 20.50 -12.36 -11.01
C ALA A 192 21.80 -11.73 -11.54
N ARG A 193 21.67 -10.80 -12.48
CA ARG A 193 22.79 -10.10 -13.10
C ARG A 193 22.43 -8.65 -13.36
N THR A 194 23.39 -7.75 -13.11
CA THR A 194 23.30 -6.35 -13.51
C THR A 194 24.60 -5.89 -14.15
N VAL A 195 24.48 -4.86 -14.97
CA VAL A 195 25.60 -4.20 -15.65
C VAL A 195 25.45 -2.72 -15.39
N VAL A 196 26.56 -2.01 -15.14
CA VAL A 196 26.57 -0.54 -15.09
C VAL A 196 27.41 -0.05 -16.26
N GLU A 197 26.78 0.55 -17.25
CA GLU A 197 27.42 1.08 -18.46
C GLU A 197 27.52 2.59 -18.39
N ALA A 198 28.67 3.15 -18.74
CA ALA A 198 28.95 4.59 -18.69
C ALA A 198 29.33 5.17 -20.05
N ARG A 199 28.76 6.33 -20.40
CA ARG A 199 29.04 7.08 -21.62
C ARG A 199 29.17 8.58 -21.33
N PRO A 200 30.33 9.23 -21.55
CA PRO A 200 31.60 8.63 -21.95
C PRO A 200 32.13 7.65 -20.88
N ALA A 201 32.99 6.73 -21.30
CA ALA A 201 33.64 5.78 -20.41
C ALA A 201 34.45 6.51 -19.32
N ALA A 202 34.57 5.88 -18.16
CA ALA A 202 35.38 6.38 -17.06
C ALA A 202 36.87 6.40 -17.43
N SER A 203 37.63 7.35 -16.90
CA SER A 203 39.09 7.42 -17.09
C SER A 203 39.77 6.17 -16.55
N ARG A 204 39.24 5.59 -15.47
CA ARG A 204 39.65 4.29 -14.92
C ARG A 204 38.52 3.63 -14.13
N VAL A 205 38.72 2.35 -13.83
CA VAL A 205 37.95 1.59 -12.84
C VAL A 205 38.82 1.40 -11.60
N ASP A 206 38.28 1.69 -10.41
CA ASP A 206 38.93 1.48 -9.13
C ASP A 206 38.04 0.63 -8.21
N GLY A 207 38.35 -0.66 -8.12
CA GLY A 207 37.44 -1.64 -7.50
C GLY A 207 36.10 -1.69 -8.24
N ASP A 208 35.01 -1.43 -7.52
CA ASP A 208 33.65 -1.35 -8.05
C ASP A 208 33.21 0.11 -8.32
N ALA A 209 34.18 1.01 -8.57
CA ALA A 209 33.92 2.43 -8.85
C ALA A 209 34.33 2.84 -10.27
N LEU A 210 33.47 3.66 -10.90
CA LEU A 210 33.77 4.39 -12.13
C LEU A 210 34.33 5.77 -11.77
N VAL A 211 35.52 6.09 -12.27
CA VAL A 211 36.23 7.33 -11.93
C VAL A 211 36.56 8.15 -13.19
N TRP A 212 36.07 9.37 -13.24
CA TRP A 212 36.40 10.36 -14.27
C TRP A 212 37.36 11.40 -13.72
N GLU A 213 38.52 11.52 -14.36
CA GLU A 213 39.49 12.59 -14.12
C GLU A 213 39.25 13.69 -15.14
N LEU A 214 38.67 14.80 -14.70
CA LEU A 214 38.21 15.88 -15.55
C LEU A 214 39.06 17.11 -15.32
N ARG A 215 39.47 17.75 -16.41
CA ARG A 215 39.98 19.12 -16.41
C ARG A 215 38.98 19.98 -17.18
N LEU A 216 38.32 20.89 -16.49
CA LEU A 216 37.24 21.70 -17.04
C LEU A 216 37.60 23.17 -17.00
N GLU A 217 37.41 23.84 -18.14
CA GLU A 217 37.62 25.27 -18.31
C GLU A 217 36.44 26.09 -17.71
N PRO A 218 36.64 27.39 -17.39
CA PRO A 218 35.55 28.26 -16.94
C PRO A 218 34.33 28.23 -17.89
N GLY A 219 33.14 27.96 -17.34
CA GLY A 219 31.90 27.86 -18.10
C GLY A 219 31.74 26.59 -18.94
N GLN A 220 32.70 25.66 -18.92
CA GLN A 220 32.58 24.38 -19.60
C GLN A 220 31.56 23.49 -18.89
N GLU A 221 30.72 22.83 -19.69
CA GLU A 221 29.81 21.78 -19.24
C GLU A 221 30.39 20.40 -19.57
N TRP A 222 30.12 19.44 -18.68
CA TRP A 222 30.43 18.04 -18.89
C TRP A 222 29.25 17.18 -18.47
N ALA A 223 29.01 16.06 -19.16
CA ALA A 223 27.99 15.12 -18.75
C ALA A 223 28.40 13.67 -19.04
N CYS A 224 27.89 12.75 -18.21
CA CYS A 224 27.87 11.32 -18.50
C CYS A 224 26.48 10.73 -18.32
N GLU A 225 26.17 9.71 -19.12
CA GLU A 225 24.98 8.88 -19.02
C GLU A 225 25.39 7.50 -18.52
N ILE A 226 24.63 7.02 -17.54
CA ILE A 226 24.79 5.73 -16.88
C ILE A 226 23.54 4.89 -17.16
N HIS A 227 23.74 3.69 -17.68
CA HIS A 227 22.69 2.75 -18.04
C HIS A 227 22.87 1.45 -17.25
N VAL A 228 21.82 1.01 -16.55
CA VAL A 228 21.84 -0.18 -15.69
C VAL A 228 20.75 -1.16 -16.10
N PRO A 229 21.00 -2.05 -17.08
CA PRO A 229 20.09 -3.14 -17.39
C PRO A 229 20.08 -4.20 -16.29
N LEU A 230 18.90 -4.80 -16.09
CA LEU A 230 18.63 -5.79 -15.06
C LEU A 230 18.28 -7.13 -15.69
N GLN A 231 18.80 -8.22 -15.13
CA GLN A 231 18.47 -9.56 -15.58
C GLN A 231 18.20 -10.45 -14.38
N ALA A 232 16.95 -10.90 -14.22
CA ALA A 232 16.55 -11.94 -13.28
C ALA A 232 15.78 -13.00 -14.07
N ARG A 233 16.27 -14.24 -14.14
CA ARG A 233 15.59 -15.27 -14.95
C ARG A 233 14.13 -15.44 -14.51
N PRO A 234 13.18 -15.57 -15.47
CA PRO A 234 13.42 -15.70 -16.92
C PRO A 234 13.51 -14.36 -17.69
N GLU A 235 13.49 -13.21 -17.03
CA GLU A 235 13.38 -11.89 -17.66
C GLU A 235 14.76 -11.19 -17.82
N GLU A 236 15.08 -10.78 -19.06
CA GLU A 236 16.12 -9.79 -19.33
C GLU A 236 15.43 -8.45 -19.60
N LEU A 237 15.61 -7.49 -18.69
CA LEU A 237 15.11 -6.15 -18.85
C LEU A 237 16.24 -5.23 -19.31
N ARG A 238 16.07 -4.69 -20.50
CA ARG A 238 16.93 -3.62 -21.01
C ARG A 238 16.14 -2.34 -21.00
N PRO A 239 16.70 -1.29 -20.39
CA PRO A 239 15.94 -0.08 -20.27
C PRO A 239 15.96 0.62 -21.64
N PRO A 240 14.80 1.09 -22.15
CA PRO A 240 14.72 1.61 -23.50
C PRO A 240 15.55 2.88 -23.60
N SER A 241 16.27 3.06 -24.71
CA SER A 241 17.02 4.28 -24.97
C SER A 241 16.06 5.45 -25.24
N ARG A 242 15.56 6.07 -24.18
CA ARG A 242 14.75 7.30 -24.25
C ARG A 242 15.63 8.53 -24.05
N PRO A 243 15.50 9.56 -24.89
CA PRO A 243 16.18 10.83 -24.66
C PRO A 243 15.72 11.45 -23.33
N PHE A 244 16.65 11.92 -22.50
CA PHE A 244 16.29 12.63 -21.26
C PHE A 244 15.41 13.86 -21.52
N ASP A 245 15.52 14.50 -22.68
CA ASP A 245 14.67 15.65 -23.04
C ASP A 245 13.20 15.24 -23.26
N GLU A 246 12.93 13.97 -23.56
CA GLU A 246 11.55 13.44 -23.63
C GLU A 246 10.98 13.20 -22.23
N VAL A 247 11.82 12.73 -21.29
CA VAL A 247 11.42 12.41 -19.91
C VAL A 247 11.34 13.65 -19.02
N PHE A 248 12.20 14.63 -19.25
CA PHE A 248 12.31 15.84 -18.41
C PHE A 248 11.96 17.14 -19.16
N GLY A 249 11.60 17.08 -20.44
CA GLY A 249 11.20 18.23 -21.25
C GLY A 249 9.70 18.32 -21.50
N ARG A 250 9.30 19.02 -22.57
CA ARG A 250 7.89 19.34 -22.88
C ARG A 250 6.99 18.11 -23.02
N ALA A 251 7.53 17.00 -23.55
CA ALA A 251 6.76 15.76 -23.76
C ALA A 251 6.29 15.10 -22.45
N ALA A 252 7.00 15.31 -21.33
CA ALA A 252 6.59 14.86 -20.00
C ALA A 252 5.29 15.55 -19.54
N ILE A 253 5.17 16.86 -19.82
CA ILE A 253 3.96 17.65 -19.54
C ILE A 253 2.77 17.07 -20.32
N ASP A 254 2.98 16.71 -21.59
CA ASP A 254 1.93 16.14 -22.44
C ASP A 254 1.50 14.74 -21.97
N ARG A 255 2.42 13.91 -21.45
CA ARG A 255 2.07 12.60 -20.86
C ARG A 255 1.19 12.73 -19.61
N ARG A 256 1.50 13.66 -18.71
CA ARG A 256 0.61 13.94 -17.56
C ARG A 256 -0.77 14.41 -17.99
N ALA A 257 -0.84 15.23 -19.03
CA ALA A 257 -2.12 15.67 -19.58
C ALA A 257 -2.93 14.50 -20.17
N GLN A 258 -2.27 13.54 -20.83
CA GLN A 258 -2.92 12.32 -21.34
C GLN A 258 -3.43 11.42 -20.21
N TRP A 259 -2.67 11.26 -19.12
CA TRP A 259 -3.11 10.49 -17.93
C TRP A 259 -4.31 11.14 -17.25
N ARG A 260 -4.32 12.47 -17.13
CA ARG A 260 -5.48 13.22 -16.59
C ARG A 260 -6.72 13.12 -17.49
N ALA A 261 -6.55 12.90 -18.79
CA ALA A 261 -7.67 12.82 -19.73
C ALA A 261 -8.50 11.54 -19.60
N ILE A 262 -7.96 10.46 -19.00
CA ILE A 262 -8.63 9.16 -18.87
C ILE A 262 -9.30 8.94 -17.50
N LEU A 263 -9.11 9.85 -16.54
CA LEU A 263 -9.72 9.77 -15.21
C LEU A 263 -11.13 10.39 -15.21
N PRO A 264 -12.06 9.92 -14.35
CA PRO A 264 -13.25 10.69 -14.00
C PRO A 264 -12.83 12.10 -13.56
N LYS A 265 -13.65 13.12 -13.86
CA LYS A 265 -13.28 14.49 -13.47
C LYS A 265 -14.07 14.87 -12.23
N MET A 266 -13.35 15.12 -11.15
CA MET A 266 -13.91 15.66 -9.92
C MET A 266 -13.49 17.11 -9.74
N TYR A 267 -14.47 17.96 -9.45
CA TYR A 267 -14.25 19.32 -9.00
C TYR A 267 -14.86 19.50 -7.61
N SER A 268 -14.18 20.27 -6.77
CA SER A 268 -14.72 20.74 -5.50
C SER A 268 -14.35 22.21 -5.31
N ASP A 269 -15.20 22.99 -4.66
CA ASP A 269 -14.86 24.36 -4.24
C ASP A 269 -13.72 24.34 -3.20
N ASN A 270 -13.46 23.20 -2.54
CA ASN A 270 -12.36 22.99 -1.61
C ASN A 270 -11.12 22.38 -2.29
N GLU A 271 -10.00 23.12 -2.23
CA GLU A 271 -8.74 22.72 -2.85
C GLU A 271 -8.18 21.42 -2.24
N MET A 272 -8.34 21.20 -0.93
CA MET A 272 -7.82 20.00 -0.26
C MET A 272 -8.50 18.72 -0.79
N LEU A 273 -9.83 18.74 -0.93
CA LEU A 273 -10.57 17.61 -1.51
C LEU A 273 -10.21 17.42 -2.99
N HIS A 274 -10.23 18.50 -3.77
CA HIS A 274 -9.93 18.45 -5.21
C HIS A 274 -8.54 17.87 -5.48
N ARG A 275 -7.50 18.40 -4.81
CA ARG A 275 -6.12 17.96 -5.02
C ARG A 275 -5.82 16.59 -4.45
N SER A 276 -6.38 16.24 -3.29
CA SER A 276 -6.17 14.89 -2.71
C SER A 276 -6.82 13.79 -3.55
N TRP A 277 -7.98 14.07 -4.13
CA TRP A 277 -8.64 13.15 -5.06
C TRP A 277 -7.85 12.99 -6.36
N GLU A 278 -7.40 14.10 -6.96
CA GLU A 278 -6.58 14.07 -8.18
C GLU A 278 -5.27 13.33 -7.93
N GLN A 279 -4.58 13.63 -6.83
CA GLN A 279 -3.34 12.97 -6.46
C GLN A 279 -3.54 11.48 -6.20
N GLY A 280 -4.59 11.09 -5.46
CA GLY A 280 -4.94 9.69 -5.23
C GLY A 280 -5.22 8.94 -6.53
N ALA A 281 -5.98 9.53 -7.47
CA ALA A 281 -6.24 8.94 -8.78
C ALA A 281 -4.96 8.78 -9.63
N MET A 282 -4.06 9.77 -9.60
CA MET A 282 -2.77 9.69 -10.27
C MET A 282 -1.87 8.62 -9.66
N ASP A 283 -1.89 8.47 -8.34
CA ASP A 283 -1.10 7.46 -7.62
C ASP A 283 -1.56 6.04 -7.96
N GLN A 284 -2.87 5.80 -8.13
CA GLN A 284 -3.40 4.52 -8.62
C GLN A 284 -2.86 4.13 -10.00
N LEU A 285 -2.66 5.11 -10.88
CA LEU A 285 -2.06 4.87 -12.20
C LEU A 285 -0.55 4.63 -12.10
N ALA A 286 0.12 5.39 -11.23
CA ALA A 286 1.56 5.37 -11.06
C ALA A 286 2.09 4.01 -10.56
N ILE A 287 1.34 3.35 -9.67
CA ILE A 287 1.75 2.07 -9.07
C ILE A 287 1.20 0.84 -9.79
N GLN A 288 0.72 0.98 -11.02
CA GLN A 288 0.23 -0.19 -11.76
C GLN A 288 1.35 -1.18 -12.09
N ILE A 289 1.07 -2.44 -11.82
CA ILE A 289 1.91 -3.58 -12.10
C ILE A 289 1.13 -4.61 -12.91
N GLU A 290 1.80 -5.25 -13.86
CA GLU A 290 1.27 -6.40 -14.58
C GLU A 290 1.76 -7.68 -13.91
N VAL A 291 0.84 -8.54 -13.46
CA VAL A 291 1.20 -9.78 -12.75
C VAL A 291 0.97 -10.97 -13.68
N LYS A 292 2.02 -11.33 -14.43
CA LYS A 292 1.94 -12.31 -15.54
C LYS A 292 1.89 -13.77 -15.12
N HIS A 293 2.35 -14.10 -13.92
CA HIS A 293 2.48 -15.47 -13.44
C HIS A 293 1.22 -16.01 -12.75
N LEU A 294 0.13 -15.23 -12.71
CA LEU A 294 -1.18 -15.71 -12.29
C LEU A 294 -1.76 -16.66 -13.34
N ARG A 295 -2.60 -17.60 -12.90
CA ARG A 295 -3.51 -18.40 -13.74
C ARG A 295 -4.39 -17.52 -14.61
N GLN A 296 -4.70 -16.31 -14.14
CA GLN A 296 -5.36 -15.24 -14.90
C GLN A 296 -4.57 -13.93 -14.72
N PRO A 297 -3.69 -13.58 -15.67
CA PRO A 297 -2.92 -12.34 -15.61
C PRO A 297 -3.81 -11.09 -15.60
N GLY A 298 -3.34 -10.03 -14.95
CA GLY A 298 -4.06 -8.75 -14.85
C GLY A 298 -3.14 -7.58 -14.49
N ILE A 299 -3.71 -6.38 -14.50
CA ILE A 299 -3.03 -5.12 -14.17
C ILE A 299 -3.65 -4.51 -12.93
N PHE A 300 -2.89 -4.48 -11.84
CA PHE A 300 -3.35 -4.04 -10.52
C PHE A 300 -2.51 -2.87 -10.04
N PRO A 301 -3.04 -1.97 -9.21
CA PRO A 301 -2.17 -1.16 -8.37
C PRO A 301 -1.40 -2.10 -7.44
N ALA A 302 -0.08 -1.97 -7.40
CA ALA A 302 0.71 -2.62 -6.37
C ALA A 302 0.30 -2.09 -4.99
N ALA A 303 0.43 -2.91 -3.95
CA ALA A 303 0.00 -2.52 -2.60
C ALA A 303 0.66 -1.23 -2.13
N GLY A 304 1.96 -1.04 -2.30
CA GLY A 304 2.60 0.23 -1.98
C GLY A 304 4.10 0.28 -2.25
N THR A 305 4.61 1.48 -2.51
CA THR A 305 6.04 1.68 -2.79
C THR A 305 6.78 2.20 -1.56
N PRO A 306 8.00 1.73 -1.29
CA PRO A 306 8.79 0.78 -2.10
C PRO A 306 8.61 -0.71 -1.71
N TRP A 307 8.01 -1.00 -0.55
CA TRP A 307 8.13 -2.33 0.09
C TRP A 307 7.09 -3.37 -0.33
N PHE A 308 6.01 -2.95 -0.98
CA PHE A 308 4.87 -3.80 -1.29
C PHE A 308 4.51 -3.68 -2.77
N LEU A 309 5.53 -3.65 -3.63
CA LEU A 309 5.42 -3.55 -5.09
C LEU A 309 4.97 -4.87 -5.75
N THR A 310 3.88 -5.44 -5.27
CA THR A 310 3.28 -6.68 -5.79
C THR A 310 1.77 -6.72 -5.53
N LEU A 311 1.10 -7.80 -5.96
CA LEU A 311 -0.31 -8.07 -5.69
C LEU A 311 -0.51 -8.54 -4.23
N PHE A 312 -1.29 -7.76 -3.49
CA PHE A 312 -1.88 -8.16 -2.21
C PHE A 312 -3.39 -8.30 -2.37
N GLY A 313 -3.95 -9.45 -1.98
CA GLY A 313 -5.37 -9.74 -2.14
C GLY A 313 -6.24 -8.74 -1.37
N ARG A 314 -6.00 -8.58 -0.06
CA ARG A 314 -6.76 -7.66 0.79
C ARG A 314 -6.69 -6.21 0.32
N ASP A 315 -5.48 -5.69 0.09
CA ASP A 315 -5.26 -4.32 -0.33
C ASP A 315 -5.98 -4.04 -1.65
N THR A 316 -5.85 -4.95 -2.62
CA THR A 316 -6.53 -4.85 -3.92
C THR A 316 -8.04 -4.86 -3.77
N LEU A 317 -8.60 -5.70 -2.89
CA LEU A 317 -10.04 -5.78 -2.66
C LEU A 317 -10.59 -4.49 -2.03
N ILE A 318 -9.89 -3.92 -1.04
CA ILE A 318 -10.28 -2.66 -0.41
C ILE A 318 -10.14 -1.49 -1.40
N THR A 319 -9.02 -1.41 -2.11
CA THR A 319 -8.83 -0.38 -3.15
C THR A 319 -9.90 -0.49 -4.24
N ALA A 320 -10.23 -1.69 -4.70
CA ALA A 320 -11.30 -1.91 -5.67
C ALA A 320 -12.66 -1.45 -5.13
N TYR A 321 -12.97 -1.71 -3.85
CA TYR A 321 -14.19 -1.21 -3.21
C TYR A 321 -14.23 0.32 -3.17
N GLN A 322 -13.13 0.97 -2.77
CA GLN A 322 -13.00 2.42 -2.73
C GLN A 322 -13.19 3.06 -4.12
N LEU A 323 -12.69 2.39 -5.17
CA LEU A 323 -12.69 2.88 -6.55
C LEU A 323 -13.88 2.43 -7.40
N VAL A 324 -14.83 1.66 -6.86
CA VAL A 324 -15.88 1.02 -7.66
C VAL A 324 -16.68 2.01 -8.52
N GLY A 325 -16.95 3.22 -8.01
CA GLY A 325 -17.65 4.28 -8.76
C GLY A 325 -16.81 5.01 -9.80
N SER A 326 -15.48 4.84 -9.77
CA SER A 326 -14.57 5.40 -10.77
C SER A 326 -14.47 4.54 -12.03
N GLY A 327 -14.87 3.28 -11.98
CA GLY A 327 -14.89 2.38 -13.13
C GLY A 327 -14.86 0.90 -12.75
N PRO A 328 -15.44 0.02 -13.58
CA PRO A 328 -15.54 -1.41 -13.26
C PRO A 328 -14.24 -2.19 -13.47
N ARG A 329 -13.21 -1.59 -14.13
CA ARG A 329 -12.01 -2.32 -14.57
C ARG A 329 -11.27 -3.00 -13.42
N LEU A 330 -10.85 -2.23 -12.41
CA LEU A 330 -10.09 -2.77 -11.28
C LEU A 330 -10.91 -3.80 -10.47
N PRO A 331 -12.15 -3.50 -10.03
CA PRO A 331 -12.98 -4.51 -9.36
C PRO A 331 -13.15 -5.80 -10.15
N ARG A 332 -13.40 -5.71 -11.46
CA ARG A 332 -13.57 -6.88 -12.33
C ARG A 332 -12.29 -7.71 -12.44
N GLU A 333 -11.15 -7.05 -12.68
CA GLU A 333 -9.84 -7.71 -12.77
C GLU A 333 -9.44 -8.35 -11.43
N ALA A 334 -9.67 -7.67 -10.31
CA ALA A 334 -9.42 -8.18 -8.97
C ALA A 334 -10.26 -9.44 -8.68
N LEU A 335 -11.57 -9.38 -8.93
CA LEU A 335 -12.48 -10.50 -8.73
C LEU A 335 -12.08 -11.71 -9.57
N TRP A 336 -11.81 -11.51 -10.85
CA TRP A 336 -11.46 -12.58 -11.79
C TRP A 336 -10.13 -13.24 -11.45
N SER A 337 -9.10 -12.45 -11.16
CA SER A 337 -7.74 -12.96 -10.99
C SER A 337 -7.54 -13.60 -9.61
N LEU A 338 -8.11 -13.00 -8.56
CA LEU A 338 -8.08 -13.60 -7.21
C LEU A 338 -8.92 -14.87 -7.13
N ALA A 339 -10.04 -14.96 -7.88
CA ALA A 339 -10.81 -16.20 -7.97
C ALA A 339 -10.05 -17.33 -8.65
N ALA A 340 -9.24 -17.00 -9.67
CA ALA A 340 -8.40 -17.99 -10.34
C ALA A 340 -7.32 -18.56 -9.42
N GLU A 341 -6.79 -17.75 -8.50
CA GLU A 341 -5.83 -18.15 -7.47
C GLU A 341 -6.46 -18.61 -6.15
N GLN A 342 -7.79 -18.76 -6.08
CA GLN A 342 -8.47 -19.25 -4.88
C GLN A 342 -7.90 -20.62 -4.48
N GLY A 343 -7.63 -20.79 -3.18
CA GLY A 343 -7.06 -22.01 -2.62
C GLY A 343 -7.93 -23.22 -2.93
N ASN A 344 -7.31 -24.36 -3.24
CA ASN A 344 -8.04 -25.58 -3.61
C ASN A 344 -7.55 -26.85 -2.91
N LYS A 345 -6.54 -26.71 -2.04
CA LYS A 345 -5.96 -27.77 -1.22
C LYS A 345 -5.63 -27.22 0.17
N VAL A 346 -5.26 -28.11 1.07
CA VAL A 346 -4.65 -27.74 2.36
C VAL A 346 -3.13 -27.78 2.19
N ASP A 347 -2.47 -26.65 2.43
CA ASP A 347 -1.01 -26.50 2.38
C ASP A 347 -0.53 -25.65 3.55
N ASP A 348 -0.05 -26.31 4.60
CA ASP A 348 0.35 -25.67 5.86
C ASP A 348 1.45 -24.62 5.68
N PHE A 349 2.38 -24.85 4.76
CA PHE A 349 3.46 -23.91 4.53
C PHE A 349 2.95 -22.59 3.94
N ARG A 350 1.94 -22.67 3.05
CA ARG A 350 1.35 -21.50 2.40
C ARG A 350 0.14 -20.92 3.13
N ASP A 351 -0.26 -21.52 4.25
CA ASP A 351 -1.54 -21.24 4.92
C ASP A 351 -2.76 -21.40 3.97
N GLU A 352 -2.63 -22.25 2.95
CA GLU A 352 -3.66 -22.47 1.92
C GLU A 352 -4.75 -23.39 2.45
N GLU A 353 -6.00 -23.01 2.23
CA GLU A 353 -7.18 -23.82 2.50
C GLU A 353 -8.17 -23.71 1.33
N PRO A 354 -8.96 -24.77 1.05
CA PRO A 354 -9.94 -24.75 -0.03
C PRO A 354 -10.98 -23.62 0.11
N GLY A 355 -11.00 -22.70 -0.86
CA GLY A 355 -11.90 -21.56 -0.91
C GLY A 355 -11.30 -20.24 -0.41
N LYS A 356 -10.12 -20.27 0.21
CA LYS A 356 -9.44 -19.08 0.75
C LYS A 356 -8.88 -18.20 -0.37
N ILE A 357 -9.01 -16.88 -0.24
CA ILE A 357 -8.37 -15.92 -1.14
C ILE A 357 -6.97 -15.59 -0.62
N LEU A 358 -6.00 -15.42 -1.53
CA LEU A 358 -4.59 -15.21 -1.16
C LEU A 358 -4.35 -13.89 -0.42
N HIS A 359 -3.29 -13.87 0.38
CA HIS A 359 -2.73 -12.70 1.02
C HIS A 359 -1.86 -11.91 0.04
N GLU A 360 -0.79 -12.51 -0.49
CA GLU A 360 0.12 -11.87 -1.45
C GLU A 360 0.85 -12.87 -2.34
N ILE A 361 1.50 -12.35 -3.39
CA ILE A 361 2.40 -13.10 -4.27
C ILE A 361 3.73 -12.38 -4.44
N ARG A 362 4.85 -13.09 -4.40
CA ARG A 362 6.22 -12.60 -4.44
C ARG A 362 7.06 -13.43 -5.41
N SER A 363 8.09 -12.79 -5.95
CA SER A 363 8.94 -13.38 -7.00
C SER A 363 10.43 -13.41 -6.63
N GLY A 364 10.80 -12.96 -5.43
CA GLY A 364 12.19 -12.94 -4.97
C GLY A 364 12.82 -14.32 -4.77
N GLU A 365 14.15 -14.34 -4.62
CA GLU A 365 14.97 -15.55 -4.42
C GLU A 365 14.38 -16.50 -3.38
N LEU A 366 14.04 -15.98 -2.19
CA LEU A 366 13.62 -16.80 -1.07
C LEU A 366 12.31 -17.53 -1.37
N THR A 367 11.44 -16.88 -2.13
CA THR A 367 10.15 -17.45 -2.50
C THR A 367 10.29 -18.45 -3.66
N GLN A 368 11.15 -18.17 -4.64
CA GLN A 368 11.45 -19.11 -5.72
C GLN A 368 12.11 -20.41 -5.24
N LEU A 369 12.98 -20.32 -4.23
CA LEU A 369 13.63 -21.47 -3.61
C LEU A 369 12.73 -22.20 -2.59
N GLY A 370 11.50 -21.73 -2.38
CA GLY A 370 10.55 -22.34 -1.44
C GLY A 370 10.90 -22.14 0.04
N LEU A 371 11.78 -21.20 0.37
CA LEU A 371 12.15 -20.85 1.75
C LEU A 371 11.12 -19.92 2.41
N LYS A 372 10.37 -19.18 1.59
CA LYS A 372 9.28 -18.28 2.01
C LYS A 372 7.97 -18.68 1.30
N PRO A 373 6.82 -18.58 1.97
CA PRO A 373 5.57 -19.13 1.44
C PRO A 373 4.86 -18.27 0.38
N HIS A 374 5.40 -17.08 0.06
CA HIS A 374 4.71 -15.99 -0.63
C HIS A 374 4.49 -16.19 -2.13
N ASN A 375 4.28 -17.40 -2.66
CA ASN A 375 3.94 -17.59 -4.09
C ASN A 375 3.01 -18.77 -4.40
N PRO A 376 1.67 -18.57 -4.31
CA PRO A 376 1.00 -17.57 -3.48
C PRO A 376 1.01 -17.95 -1.99
N TYR A 377 0.90 -16.95 -1.11
CA TYR A 377 0.67 -17.13 0.33
C TYR A 377 -0.76 -16.73 0.71
N TYR A 378 -1.38 -17.46 1.63
CA TYR A 378 -2.80 -17.33 2.01
C TYR A 378 -3.00 -16.98 3.48
N GLY A 379 -1.99 -16.44 4.18
CA GLY A 379 -2.15 -16.01 5.57
C GLY A 379 -2.90 -14.70 5.74
N THR A 380 -4.16 -14.69 5.30
CA THR A 380 -5.18 -13.64 5.48
C THR A 380 -6.47 -14.33 5.90
N ALA A 381 -7.17 -13.79 6.90
CA ALA A 381 -8.47 -14.29 7.35
C ALA A 381 -9.64 -13.34 7.00
N ASP A 382 -9.35 -12.23 6.32
CA ASP A 382 -10.31 -11.20 5.91
C ASP A 382 -10.52 -11.13 4.38
N ALA A 383 -9.54 -11.52 3.55
CA ALA A 383 -9.63 -11.38 2.09
C ALA A 383 -10.78 -12.18 1.47
N THR A 384 -11.12 -13.35 2.01
CA THR A 384 -12.19 -14.21 1.47
C THR A 384 -13.56 -13.56 1.61
N GLN A 385 -13.84 -12.94 2.75
CA GLN A 385 -15.07 -12.18 3.01
C GLN A 385 -15.09 -10.91 2.15
N LEU A 386 -13.97 -10.18 2.10
CA LEU A 386 -13.82 -8.96 1.30
C LEU A 386 -14.04 -9.23 -0.20
N TRP A 387 -13.65 -10.40 -0.71
CA TRP A 387 -13.92 -10.80 -2.09
C TRP A 387 -15.43 -10.98 -2.36
N LEU A 388 -16.17 -11.60 -1.43
CA LEU A 388 -17.64 -11.71 -1.52
C LEU A 388 -18.33 -10.34 -1.43
N ILE A 389 -17.83 -9.46 -0.55
CA ILE A 389 -18.31 -8.08 -0.41
C ILE A 389 -18.13 -7.32 -1.73
N LEU A 390 -16.93 -7.38 -2.31
CA LEU A 390 -16.62 -6.74 -3.58
C LEU A 390 -17.43 -7.32 -4.74
N LEU A 391 -17.70 -8.64 -4.77
CA LEU A 391 -18.49 -9.27 -5.82
C LEU A 391 -19.92 -8.70 -5.86
N SER A 392 -20.55 -8.56 -4.69
CA SER A 392 -21.87 -7.94 -4.57
C SER A 392 -21.83 -6.44 -4.90
N GLU A 393 -20.81 -5.73 -4.41
CA GLU A 393 -20.66 -4.30 -4.69
C GLU A 393 -20.45 -4.05 -6.20
N TYR A 394 -19.61 -4.86 -6.86
CA TYR A 394 -19.42 -4.85 -8.30
C TYR A 394 -20.74 -5.07 -9.03
N TRP A 395 -21.52 -6.07 -8.62
CA TRP A 395 -22.82 -6.35 -9.23
C TRP A 395 -23.79 -5.18 -9.08
N ARG A 396 -23.88 -4.59 -7.89
CA ARG A 396 -24.70 -3.40 -7.62
C ARG A 396 -24.34 -2.23 -8.53
N TRP A 397 -23.06 -1.99 -8.76
CA TRP A 397 -22.57 -0.88 -9.58
C TRP A 397 -22.61 -1.14 -11.08
N THR A 398 -22.56 -2.40 -11.53
CA THR A 398 -22.46 -2.72 -12.97
C THR A 398 -23.73 -3.34 -13.56
N GLY A 399 -24.50 -4.09 -12.77
CA GLY A 399 -25.59 -4.92 -13.24
C GLY A 399 -25.15 -6.09 -14.12
N GLU A 400 -23.87 -6.49 -14.09
CA GLU A 400 -23.34 -7.55 -14.96
C GLU A 400 -23.64 -8.96 -14.41
N ASP A 401 -24.87 -9.44 -14.62
CA ASP A 401 -25.33 -10.76 -14.17
C ASP A 401 -24.43 -11.91 -14.68
N GLU A 402 -24.08 -11.91 -15.97
CA GLU A 402 -23.29 -13.00 -16.57
C GLU A 402 -21.88 -13.13 -15.98
N PHE A 403 -21.22 -12.00 -15.68
CA PHE A 403 -19.91 -12.03 -15.05
C PHE A 403 -19.99 -12.58 -13.63
N VAL A 404 -20.94 -12.09 -12.84
CA VAL A 404 -21.12 -12.52 -11.46
C VAL A 404 -21.52 -14.00 -11.41
N HIS A 405 -22.42 -14.44 -12.28
CA HIS A 405 -22.84 -15.84 -12.36
C HIS A 405 -21.67 -16.79 -12.70
N ARG A 406 -20.72 -16.36 -13.55
CA ARG A 406 -19.50 -17.16 -13.82
C ARG A 406 -18.62 -17.39 -12.59
N LEU A 407 -18.66 -16.48 -11.62
CA LEU A 407 -17.89 -16.56 -10.38
C LEU A 407 -18.67 -17.24 -9.24
N ARG A 408 -19.85 -17.80 -9.52
CA ARG A 408 -20.73 -18.43 -8.52
C ARG A 408 -20.03 -19.55 -7.76
N ASP A 409 -19.33 -20.45 -8.46
CA ASP A 409 -18.70 -21.60 -7.81
C ASP A 409 -17.52 -21.17 -6.92
N ASN A 410 -16.83 -20.08 -7.28
CA ASN A 410 -15.84 -19.44 -6.42
C ASN A 410 -16.47 -18.80 -5.18
N ALA A 411 -17.64 -18.16 -5.33
CA ALA A 411 -18.41 -17.62 -4.20
C ALA A 411 -18.88 -18.72 -3.24
N TYR A 412 -19.31 -19.87 -3.77
CA TYR A 412 -19.63 -21.04 -2.96
C TYR A 412 -18.41 -21.63 -2.26
N ALA A 413 -17.25 -21.66 -2.92
CA ALA A 413 -16.00 -22.08 -2.29
C ALA A 413 -15.57 -21.13 -1.17
N ALA A 414 -15.70 -19.81 -1.37
CA ALA A 414 -15.43 -18.81 -0.35
C ALA A 414 -16.36 -18.94 0.86
N LEU A 415 -17.66 -19.13 0.62
CA LEU A 415 -18.64 -19.39 1.70
C LEU A 415 -18.31 -20.69 2.45
N ARG A 416 -17.93 -21.75 1.73
CA ARG A 416 -17.52 -23.01 2.35
C ARG A 416 -16.27 -22.82 3.21
N TRP A 417 -15.29 -22.04 2.76
CA TRP A 417 -14.13 -21.71 3.59
C TRP A 417 -14.56 -21.02 4.89
N ILE A 418 -15.43 -20.00 4.81
CA ILE A 418 -15.97 -19.29 5.99
C ILE A 418 -16.64 -20.28 6.97
N ASP A 419 -17.49 -21.18 6.46
CA ASP A 419 -18.31 -22.05 7.30
C ASP A 419 -17.58 -23.32 7.80
N GLU A 420 -16.52 -23.79 7.11
CA GLU A 420 -15.84 -25.07 7.43
C GLU A 420 -14.37 -24.94 7.88
N TYR A 421 -13.63 -23.97 7.34
CA TYR A 421 -12.19 -23.81 7.62
C TYR A 421 -11.91 -22.58 8.50
N GLY A 422 -12.70 -21.53 8.34
CA GLY A 422 -12.59 -20.30 9.12
C GLY A 422 -12.98 -20.48 10.58
N ASP A 423 -13.93 -21.36 10.89
CA ASP A 423 -14.39 -21.66 12.25
C ASP A 423 -13.60 -22.86 12.82
N LEU A 424 -12.38 -22.59 13.32
CA LEU A 424 -11.42 -23.63 13.70
C LEU A 424 -11.90 -24.52 14.86
N ASP A 425 -12.72 -23.99 15.76
CA ASP A 425 -13.20 -24.72 16.94
C ASP A 425 -14.73 -24.90 17.01
N GLY A 426 -15.46 -24.45 15.98
CA GLY A 426 -16.89 -24.69 15.80
C GLY A 426 -17.78 -23.81 16.67
N ASP A 427 -17.27 -22.70 17.20
CA ASP A 427 -18.03 -21.76 18.02
C ASP A 427 -18.80 -20.71 17.21
N GLY A 428 -18.61 -20.71 15.88
CA GLY A 428 -19.27 -19.87 14.90
C GLY A 428 -18.58 -18.54 14.62
N TYR A 429 -17.35 -18.35 15.07
CA TYR A 429 -16.50 -17.22 14.68
C TYR A 429 -15.42 -17.64 13.70
N VAL A 430 -15.09 -16.74 12.77
CA VAL A 430 -13.93 -16.95 11.89
C VAL A 430 -12.67 -16.54 12.63
N GLU A 431 -11.71 -17.45 12.72
CA GLU A 431 -10.46 -17.31 13.44
C GLU A 431 -9.25 -17.45 12.52
N TYR A 432 -8.09 -17.06 13.04
CA TYR A 432 -6.80 -17.39 12.43
C TYR A 432 -5.81 -17.94 13.44
N ALA A 433 -4.99 -18.87 12.95
CA ALA A 433 -3.73 -19.27 13.52
C ALA A 433 -2.84 -19.73 12.37
N THR A 434 -1.68 -19.09 12.18
CA THR A 434 -0.77 -19.51 11.10
C THR A 434 -0.27 -20.94 11.36
N ARG A 435 -0.33 -21.75 10.31
CA ARG A 435 0.20 -23.11 10.23
C ARG A 435 1.63 -23.09 9.69
N SER A 436 2.00 -22.01 9.00
CA SER A 436 3.32 -21.84 8.43
C SER A 436 4.34 -21.41 9.49
N PRO A 437 5.51 -22.06 9.58
CA PRO A 437 6.61 -21.59 10.44
C PRO A 437 7.24 -20.28 9.95
N GLN A 438 6.93 -19.88 8.71
CA GLN A 438 7.41 -18.66 8.06
C GLN A 438 6.26 -17.68 7.76
N GLY A 439 5.07 -17.94 8.32
CA GLY A 439 3.87 -17.12 8.12
C GLY A 439 3.74 -15.97 9.11
N LEU A 440 2.74 -15.14 8.85
CA LEU A 440 2.32 -14.02 9.68
C LEU A 440 1.56 -14.53 10.90
N GLY A 441 1.96 -14.08 12.10
CA GLY A 441 1.27 -14.44 13.33
C GLY A 441 -0.14 -13.86 13.44
N ASN A 442 -0.34 -12.62 12.96
CA ASN A 442 -1.66 -12.02 12.78
C ASN A 442 -2.04 -12.06 11.30
N GLN A 443 -3.25 -12.52 10.99
CA GLN A 443 -3.75 -12.64 9.61
C GLN A 443 -4.94 -11.70 9.31
N CYS A 444 -5.18 -10.71 10.18
CA CYS A 444 -6.10 -9.59 9.95
C CYS A 444 -5.39 -8.38 9.33
N TRP A 445 -6.12 -7.31 8.99
CA TRP A 445 -5.53 -6.07 8.45
C TRP A 445 -4.42 -5.45 9.30
N ARG A 446 -4.44 -5.66 10.62
CA ARG A 446 -3.33 -5.34 11.53
C ARG A 446 -2.40 -6.53 11.71
N ASP A 447 -1.71 -6.89 10.64
CA ASP A 447 -0.91 -8.11 10.52
C ASP A 447 0.48 -8.07 11.20
N SER A 448 0.86 -6.96 11.83
CA SER A 448 2.08 -6.94 12.65
C SER A 448 1.94 -7.87 13.85
N TRP A 449 3.04 -8.49 14.28
CA TRP A 449 3.05 -9.48 15.37
C TRP A 449 2.42 -9.00 16.69
N ASN A 450 2.39 -7.70 16.94
CA ASN A 450 1.81 -7.05 18.12
C ASN A 450 0.54 -6.24 17.83
N GLY A 451 0.01 -6.26 16.59
CA GLY A 451 -1.13 -5.44 16.18
C GLY A 451 -2.43 -5.74 16.93
N ILE A 452 -2.54 -6.94 17.52
CA ILE A 452 -3.63 -7.35 18.41
C ILE A 452 -3.04 -7.67 19.79
N GLN A 453 -3.51 -6.96 20.82
CA GLN A 453 -3.05 -7.08 22.21
C GLN A 453 -4.20 -6.74 23.18
N PHE A 454 -4.12 -7.23 24.42
CA PHE A 454 -4.99 -6.79 25.51
C PHE A 454 -4.67 -5.35 25.93
N ALA A 455 -5.57 -4.73 26.68
CA ALA A 455 -5.43 -3.36 27.18
C ALA A 455 -4.15 -3.13 27.99
N ASP A 456 -3.66 -4.18 28.67
CA ASP A 456 -2.42 -4.19 29.44
C ASP A 456 -1.16 -4.40 28.58
N GLY A 457 -1.31 -4.56 27.26
CA GLY A 457 -0.24 -4.78 26.29
C GLY A 457 0.25 -6.23 26.21
N SER A 458 -0.40 -7.18 26.90
CA SER A 458 -0.10 -8.61 26.73
C SER A 458 -0.60 -9.14 25.38
N ILE A 459 0.14 -10.11 24.82
CA ILE A 459 -0.17 -10.71 23.52
C ILE A 459 -1.12 -11.91 23.73
N PRO A 460 -2.27 -11.97 23.01
CA PRO A 460 -3.20 -13.08 23.09
C PRO A 460 -2.62 -14.40 22.57
N VAL A 461 -3.23 -15.48 23.05
CA VAL A 461 -2.95 -16.83 22.54
C VAL A 461 -3.78 -17.13 21.30
N LEU A 462 -3.21 -17.89 20.37
CA LEU A 462 -3.90 -18.36 19.17
C LEU A 462 -4.87 -19.51 19.48
N PRO A 463 -5.91 -19.74 18.65
CA PRO A 463 -6.34 -18.91 17.51
C PRO A 463 -7.02 -17.60 17.95
N ILE A 464 -7.17 -16.63 17.05
CA ILE A 464 -7.80 -15.33 17.36
C ILE A 464 -8.95 -15.06 16.40
N ALA A 465 -10.11 -14.67 16.94
CA ALA A 465 -11.25 -14.11 16.20
C ALA A 465 -11.31 -12.59 16.36
N THR A 466 -10.83 -11.81 15.38
CA THR A 466 -10.93 -10.35 15.45
C THR A 466 -12.31 -9.85 15.04
N CYS A 467 -12.74 -8.71 15.59
CA CYS A 467 -14.11 -8.24 15.47
C CYS A 467 -14.48 -7.83 14.04
N GLU A 468 -13.57 -7.18 13.31
CA GLU A 468 -13.79 -6.76 11.93
C GLU A 468 -13.99 -7.95 10.98
N ILE A 469 -13.30 -9.07 11.20
CA ILE A 469 -13.50 -10.30 10.42
C ILE A 469 -14.92 -10.83 10.62
N GLN A 470 -15.46 -10.73 11.83
CA GLN A 470 -16.85 -11.13 12.10
C GLN A 470 -17.83 -10.17 11.43
N GLY A 471 -17.54 -8.87 11.44
CA GLY A 471 -18.27 -7.87 10.68
C GLY A 471 -18.27 -8.17 9.17
N TYR A 472 -17.11 -8.45 8.59
CA TYR A 472 -16.99 -8.82 7.18
C TYR A 472 -17.71 -10.13 6.87
N THR A 473 -17.67 -11.11 7.77
CA THR A 473 -18.39 -12.37 7.61
C THR A 473 -19.91 -12.13 7.60
N TYR A 474 -20.41 -11.27 8.49
CA TYR A 474 -21.81 -10.84 8.49
C TYR A 474 -22.20 -10.15 7.18
N ASP A 475 -21.43 -9.16 6.72
CA ASP A 475 -21.72 -8.42 5.49
C ASP A 475 -21.64 -9.34 4.26
N ALA A 476 -20.61 -10.19 4.18
CA ALA A 476 -20.45 -11.17 3.12
C ALA A 476 -21.64 -12.13 3.03
N LYS A 477 -22.17 -12.62 4.16
CA LYS A 477 -23.37 -13.48 4.17
C LYS A 477 -24.60 -12.72 3.65
N LEU A 478 -24.81 -11.47 4.04
CA LEU A 478 -25.94 -10.66 3.54
C LEU A 478 -25.81 -10.32 2.05
N ARG A 479 -24.61 -9.98 1.60
CA ARG A 479 -24.31 -9.66 0.21
C ARG A 479 -24.39 -10.86 -0.71
N LEU A 480 -23.91 -12.01 -0.25
CA LEU A 480 -24.08 -13.27 -0.97
C LEU A 480 -25.56 -13.69 -1.01
N ALA A 481 -26.35 -13.40 0.02
CA ALA A 481 -27.80 -13.59 -0.02
C ALA A 481 -28.49 -12.69 -1.07
N GLU A 482 -27.99 -11.47 -1.27
CA GLU A 482 -28.47 -10.59 -2.34
C GLU A 482 -28.12 -11.14 -3.73
N LEU A 483 -26.89 -11.64 -3.91
CA LEU A 483 -26.51 -12.32 -5.16
C LEU A 483 -27.31 -13.60 -5.40
N ALA A 484 -27.67 -14.30 -4.31
CA ALA A 484 -28.52 -15.48 -4.33
C ALA A 484 -29.94 -15.16 -4.82
N ASP A 485 -30.56 -14.07 -4.36
CA ASP A 485 -31.84 -13.60 -4.90
C ASP A 485 -31.73 -13.03 -6.34
N GLY A 486 -30.57 -12.47 -6.68
CA GLY A 486 -30.27 -11.89 -7.98
C GLY A 486 -29.65 -12.90 -8.96
N PRO A 487 -28.40 -12.71 -9.42
CA PRO A 487 -27.82 -13.45 -10.54
C PRO A 487 -27.65 -14.97 -10.32
N PHE A 488 -27.65 -15.46 -9.08
CA PHE A 488 -27.55 -16.91 -8.83
C PHE A 488 -28.91 -17.62 -8.83
N GLN A 489 -30.01 -16.90 -8.60
CA GLN A 489 -31.38 -17.44 -8.57
C GLN A 489 -31.54 -18.62 -7.61
N ASP A 490 -31.00 -18.49 -6.39
CA ASP A 490 -31.03 -19.47 -5.30
C ASP A 490 -31.68 -18.87 -4.03
N PRO A 491 -33.02 -18.79 -3.97
CA PRO A 491 -33.72 -18.19 -2.83
C PRO A 491 -33.56 -18.98 -1.52
N GLU A 492 -33.26 -20.28 -1.59
CA GLU A 492 -33.04 -21.11 -0.41
C GLU A 492 -31.72 -20.75 0.26
N LEU A 493 -30.64 -20.61 -0.53
CA LEU A 493 -29.38 -20.09 -0.06
C LEU A 493 -29.54 -18.68 0.53
N ALA A 494 -30.29 -17.81 -0.13
CA ALA A 494 -30.54 -16.45 0.35
C ALA A 494 -31.18 -16.45 1.75
N ARG A 495 -32.21 -17.28 1.96
CA ARG A 495 -32.88 -17.44 3.26
C ARG A 495 -31.94 -17.98 4.33
N ARG A 496 -31.16 -19.03 4.00
CA ARG A 496 -30.17 -19.63 4.92
C ARG A 496 -29.11 -18.63 5.35
N LEU A 497 -28.55 -17.88 4.40
CA LEU A 497 -27.50 -16.89 4.66
C LEU A 497 -28.00 -15.73 5.54
N ARG A 498 -29.23 -15.25 5.32
CA ARG A 498 -29.84 -14.22 6.18
C ARG A 498 -30.06 -14.71 7.60
N ALA A 499 -30.51 -15.95 7.77
CA ALA A 499 -30.66 -16.56 9.09
C ALA A 499 -29.30 -16.69 9.80
N ALA A 500 -28.29 -17.22 9.11
CA ALA A 500 -26.93 -17.35 9.66
C ALA A 500 -26.30 -15.99 10.00
N ALA A 501 -26.52 -14.96 9.18
CA ALA A 501 -26.07 -13.60 9.46
C ALA A 501 -26.77 -13.01 10.70
N ALA A 502 -28.07 -13.23 10.87
CA ALA A 502 -28.80 -12.79 12.06
C ALA A 502 -28.28 -13.48 13.33
N GLU A 503 -28.05 -14.79 13.28
CA GLU A 503 -27.46 -15.55 14.40
C GLU A 503 -26.05 -15.08 14.74
N LEU A 504 -25.19 -14.86 13.75
CA LEU A 504 -23.85 -14.29 13.94
C LEU A 504 -23.93 -12.91 14.59
N ARG A 505 -24.82 -12.03 14.10
CA ARG A 505 -25.01 -10.69 14.65
C ARG A 505 -25.40 -10.75 16.13
N ASP A 506 -26.36 -11.58 16.49
CA ASP A 506 -26.86 -11.66 17.87
C ASP A 506 -25.79 -12.23 18.82
N ARG A 507 -25.07 -13.28 18.38
CA ARG A 507 -23.94 -13.88 19.12
C ARG A 507 -22.76 -12.90 19.26
N PHE A 508 -22.32 -12.27 18.17
CA PHE A 508 -21.26 -11.25 18.20
C PHE A 508 -21.57 -10.11 19.17
N ASN A 509 -22.80 -9.59 19.14
CA ASN A 509 -23.21 -8.50 20.02
C ASN A 509 -23.32 -8.90 21.51
N ARG A 510 -23.44 -10.19 21.80
CA ARG A 510 -23.36 -10.71 23.17
C ARG A 510 -21.90 -10.86 23.62
N ASP A 511 -21.06 -11.48 22.80
CA ASP A 511 -19.75 -11.98 23.25
C ASP A 511 -18.61 -10.96 23.11
N PHE A 512 -18.73 -9.98 22.21
CA PHE A 512 -17.67 -8.98 21.97
C PHE A 512 -17.92 -7.64 22.68
N TRP A 513 -19.09 -7.41 23.29
CA TRP A 513 -19.40 -6.13 23.90
C TRP A 513 -18.74 -5.95 25.26
N ILE A 514 -18.02 -4.85 25.45
CA ILE A 514 -17.40 -4.45 26.71
C ILE A 514 -18.16 -3.24 27.25
N ASN A 515 -18.99 -3.46 28.27
CA ASN A 515 -19.80 -2.40 28.85
C ASN A 515 -19.02 -1.54 29.88
N ASP A 516 -18.12 -2.15 30.63
CA ASP A 516 -17.53 -1.57 31.86
C ASP A 516 -16.59 -0.38 31.60
N ARG A 517 -16.13 -0.20 30.36
CA ARG A 517 -15.22 0.87 29.93
C ARG A 517 -15.92 1.89 29.02
N GLY A 518 -17.19 2.20 29.31
CA GLY A 518 -17.99 3.19 28.57
C GLY A 518 -18.66 2.66 27.30
N GLY A 519 -18.58 1.35 27.05
CA GLY A 519 -19.21 0.68 25.91
C GLY A 519 -18.36 0.73 24.63
N TYR A 520 -17.84 -0.41 24.19
CA TYR A 520 -17.27 -0.63 22.85
C TYR A 520 -17.17 -2.13 22.56
N TYR A 521 -16.68 -2.51 21.39
CA TYR A 521 -16.41 -3.92 21.05
C TYR A 521 -14.95 -4.28 21.29
N ALA A 522 -14.72 -5.40 21.99
CA ALA A 522 -13.44 -6.07 22.07
C ALA A 522 -12.81 -6.19 20.67
N VAL A 523 -11.50 -6.01 20.57
CA VAL A 523 -10.80 -6.14 19.29
C VAL A 523 -10.86 -7.57 18.77
N GLY A 524 -10.94 -8.55 19.66
CA GLY A 524 -11.09 -9.95 19.31
C GLY A 524 -11.43 -10.82 20.50
N LEU A 525 -11.56 -12.12 20.25
CA LEU A 525 -11.47 -13.18 21.24
C LEU A 525 -10.17 -13.95 21.01
N ASP A 526 -9.47 -14.30 22.08
CA ASP A 526 -8.28 -15.15 22.01
C ASP A 526 -8.65 -16.65 22.04
N GLY A 527 -7.64 -17.52 22.01
CA GLY A 527 -7.84 -18.97 22.02
C GLY A 527 -8.44 -19.54 23.33
N ASP A 528 -8.56 -18.73 24.38
CA ASP A 528 -9.31 -19.06 25.61
C ASP A 528 -10.70 -18.42 25.62
N LYS A 529 -11.11 -17.80 24.51
CA LYS A 529 -12.34 -17.03 24.34
C LYS A 529 -12.45 -15.85 25.30
N GLN A 530 -11.31 -15.32 25.73
CA GLN A 530 -11.26 -14.09 26.51
C GLN A 530 -11.39 -12.90 25.57
N GLN A 531 -12.17 -11.89 25.99
CA GLN A 531 -12.26 -10.63 25.27
C GLN A 531 -10.90 -9.93 25.28
N ILE A 532 -10.31 -9.77 24.10
CA ILE A 532 -9.14 -8.93 23.90
C ILE A 532 -9.63 -7.48 23.98
N ASP A 533 -9.38 -6.84 25.12
CA ASP A 533 -10.16 -5.70 25.60
C ASP A 533 -9.61 -4.31 25.24
N SER A 534 -8.55 -4.24 24.42
CA SER A 534 -8.04 -2.99 23.87
C SER A 534 -9.09 -2.27 23.02
N MET A 535 -9.24 -0.96 23.26
CA MET A 535 -10.05 -0.09 22.41
C MET A 535 -9.27 0.26 21.13
N THR A 536 -9.85 -0.05 19.98
CA THR A 536 -9.18 0.05 18.68
C THR A 536 -10.11 0.61 17.59
N SER A 537 -9.54 1.05 16.46
CA SER A 537 -10.31 1.61 15.34
C SER A 537 -11.21 0.58 14.66
N ASN A 538 -10.96 -0.73 14.84
CA ASN A 538 -11.71 -1.82 14.23
C ASN A 538 -13.22 -1.75 14.48
N MET A 539 -13.67 -1.11 15.57
CA MET A 539 -15.10 -0.87 15.79
C MET A 539 -15.77 -0.01 14.71
N GLY A 540 -15.02 0.83 13.99
CA GLY A 540 -15.53 1.56 12.82
C GLY A 540 -15.77 0.66 11.60
N HIS A 541 -15.02 -0.42 11.44
CA HIS A 541 -15.29 -1.44 10.42
C HIS A 541 -16.59 -2.21 10.72
N LEU A 542 -16.95 -2.35 12.00
CA LEU A 542 -18.25 -2.93 12.39
C LEU A 542 -19.42 -2.04 11.94
N LEU A 543 -19.26 -0.72 12.01
CA LEU A 543 -20.25 0.22 11.44
C LEU A 543 -20.33 0.08 9.92
N TRP A 544 -19.21 -0.08 9.23
CA TRP A 544 -19.24 -0.31 7.78
C TRP A 544 -19.99 -1.59 7.40
N SER A 545 -19.72 -2.70 8.11
CA SER A 545 -20.39 -3.99 7.87
C SER A 545 -21.90 -3.98 8.22
N GLY A 546 -22.35 -3.07 9.08
CA GLY A 546 -23.73 -3.02 9.54
C GLY A 546 -24.10 -4.03 10.63
N ILE A 547 -23.12 -4.67 11.28
CA ILE A 547 -23.35 -5.67 12.34
C ILE A 547 -23.75 -5.03 13.69
N VAL A 548 -23.45 -3.74 13.87
CA VAL A 548 -23.74 -3.00 15.12
C VAL A 548 -25.24 -2.69 15.22
N PRO A 549 -25.92 -2.99 16.34
CA PRO A 549 -27.31 -2.63 16.51
C PRO A 549 -27.46 -1.11 16.71
N PRO A 550 -28.56 -0.50 16.27
CA PRO A 550 -28.73 0.97 16.28
C PRO A 550 -28.55 1.62 17.66
N ASP A 551 -28.91 0.94 18.74
CA ASP A 551 -28.79 1.42 20.12
C ASP A 551 -27.34 1.55 20.60
N ARG A 552 -26.40 0.80 20.01
CA ARG A 552 -24.96 0.86 20.34
C ARG A 552 -24.16 1.75 19.40
N ALA A 553 -24.67 2.01 18.19
CA ALA A 553 -23.94 2.77 17.18
C ALA A 553 -23.53 4.17 17.66
N ALA A 554 -24.41 4.85 18.42
CA ALA A 554 -24.11 6.16 19.02
C ALA A 554 -22.99 6.09 20.08
N VAL A 555 -22.85 4.97 20.78
CA VAL A 555 -21.76 4.76 21.74
C VAL A 555 -20.44 4.61 20.97
N ILE A 556 -20.42 3.79 19.92
CA ILE A 556 -19.24 3.59 19.08
C ILE A 556 -18.79 4.88 18.40
N ALA A 557 -19.72 5.68 17.86
CA ALA A 557 -19.40 6.99 17.30
C ALA A 557 -18.71 7.90 18.33
N ARG A 558 -19.21 7.96 19.58
CA ARG A 558 -18.55 8.73 20.65
C ARG A 558 -17.16 8.20 21.01
N GLN A 559 -16.97 6.88 21.04
CA GLN A 559 -15.66 6.28 21.35
C GLN A 559 -14.64 6.58 20.25
N LEU A 560 -15.01 6.42 18.98
CA LEU A 560 -14.16 6.75 17.83
C LEU A 560 -13.75 8.23 17.83
N MET A 561 -14.65 9.11 18.27
CA MET A 561 -14.43 10.56 18.34
C MET A 561 -13.90 11.06 19.70
N SER A 562 -13.58 10.15 20.63
CA SER A 562 -12.95 10.50 21.91
C SER A 562 -11.54 11.06 21.70
N GLU A 563 -11.02 11.81 22.67
CA GLU A 563 -9.65 12.35 22.62
C GLU A 563 -8.58 11.25 22.53
N ASP A 564 -8.86 10.07 23.10
CA ASP A 564 -7.95 8.94 23.08
C ASP A 564 -7.87 8.28 21.69
N MET A 565 -8.98 8.26 20.94
CA MET A 565 -9.04 7.66 19.60
C MET A 565 -8.80 8.66 18.48
N PHE A 566 -9.47 9.82 18.50
CA PHE A 566 -9.36 10.83 17.45
C PHE A 566 -8.26 11.84 17.76
N SER A 567 -7.18 11.80 16.98
CA SER A 567 -5.98 12.64 17.16
C SER A 567 -6.13 14.10 16.75
N GLY A 568 -7.28 14.49 16.21
CA GLY A 568 -7.44 15.75 15.48
C GLY A 568 -7.03 15.67 14.01
N TRP A 569 -6.18 14.71 13.64
CA TRP A 569 -5.85 14.38 12.24
C TRP A 569 -6.67 13.19 11.71
N GLY A 570 -7.04 12.27 12.59
CA GLY A 570 -7.79 11.04 12.27
C GLY A 570 -7.87 10.10 13.47
N VAL A 571 -8.65 9.03 13.32
CA VAL A 571 -8.77 7.96 14.31
C VAL A 571 -7.50 7.10 14.30
N ARG A 572 -6.92 6.91 15.48
CA ARG A 572 -5.76 6.06 15.75
C ARG A 572 -6.15 4.58 15.71
N THR A 573 -5.22 3.74 15.30
CA THR A 573 -5.37 2.26 15.34
C THR A 573 -5.64 1.72 16.75
N THR A 574 -5.06 2.34 17.77
CA THR A 574 -5.21 1.98 19.19
C THR A 574 -5.41 3.24 20.03
N SER A 575 -6.31 3.18 21.01
CA SER A 575 -6.58 4.27 21.95
C SER A 575 -5.32 4.68 22.70
N ALA A 576 -5.12 6.00 22.86
CA ALA A 576 -4.00 6.55 23.64
C ALA A 576 -4.02 6.16 25.13
N ALA A 577 -5.15 5.66 25.63
CA ALA A 577 -5.31 5.16 26.99
C ALA A 577 -4.81 3.72 27.20
N GLU A 578 -4.59 2.95 26.12
CA GLU A 578 -4.11 1.58 26.23
C GLU A 578 -2.61 1.53 26.54
N ARG A 579 -2.18 0.56 27.34
CA ARG A 579 -0.76 0.44 27.73
C ARG A 579 0.16 0.17 26.53
N GLY A 580 -0.37 -0.50 25.52
CA GLY A 580 0.36 -0.79 24.29
C GLY A 580 0.34 0.35 23.26
N TYR A 581 -0.25 1.51 23.58
CA TYR A 581 -0.25 2.65 22.68
C TYR A 581 1.19 3.14 22.41
N ASN A 582 1.48 3.29 21.13
CA ASN A 582 2.72 3.87 20.62
C ASN A 582 2.38 4.70 19.36
N PRO A 583 2.50 6.04 19.41
CA PRO A 583 2.16 6.91 18.28
C PRO A 583 3.02 6.65 17.04
N ILE A 584 4.19 6.02 17.20
CA ILE A 584 5.11 5.66 16.11
C ILE A 584 5.23 4.15 15.92
N GLY A 585 4.28 3.36 16.42
CA GLY A 585 4.19 1.92 16.23
C GLY A 585 3.19 1.55 15.14
N TYR A 586 3.59 0.67 14.21
CA TYR A 586 2.92 0.41 12.94
C TYR A 586 1.39 0.18 13.02
N HIS A 587 0.92 -0.65 13.95
CA HIS A 587 -0.51 -0.88 14.24
C HIS A 587 -0.89 -0.54 15.69
N MET A 588 -0.05 0.26 16.37
CA MET A 588 -0.09 0.44 17.83
C MET A 588 -0.55 1.85 18.23
N GLY A 589 -1.04 2.65 17.30
CA GLY A 589 -1.40 4.04 17.56
C GLY A 589 -1.26 4.96 16.37
N THR A 590 -0.61 4.54 15.27
CA THR A 590 -0.59 5.27 13.99
C THR A 590 -1.99 5.49 13.43
N VAL A 591 -2.10 6.46 12.52
CA VAL A 591 -3.33 6.83 11.83
C VAL A 591 -3.19 6.44 10.35
N TRP A 592 -4.16 5.65 9.87
CA TRP A 592 -4.15 5.07 8.52
C TRP A 592 -5.28 5.65 7.67
N PRO A 593 -5.00 6.20 6.47
CA PRO A 593 -6.04 6.77 5.61
C PRO A 593 -7.10 5.75 5.17
N HIS A 594 -6.72 4.51 4.86
CA HIS A 594 -7.69 3.49 4.43
C HIS A 594 -8.68 3.15 5.56
N ASP A 595 -8.19 2.92 6.78
CA ASP A 595 -8.98 2.67 7.99
C ASP A 595 -9.96 3.83 8.21
N ASN A 596 -9.46 5.06 8.21
CA ASN A 596 -10.30 6.25 8.39
C ASN A 596 -11.34 6.45 7.28
N SER A 597 -11.06 6.01 6.05
CA SER A 597 -12.05 5.99 4.96
C SER A 597 -13.18 5.00 5.21
N ILE A 598 -12.88 3.83 5.77
CA ILE A 598 -13.88 2.83 6.16
C ILE A 598 -14.68 3.30 7.37
N ILE A 599 -14.02 3.85 8.39
CA ILE A 599 -14.67 4.41 9.59
C ILE A 599 -15.66 5.51 9.21
N ALA A 600 -15.23 6.50 8.41
CA ALA A 600 -16.09 7.59 7.98
C ALA A 600 -17.29 7.08 7.18
N HIS A 601 -17.07 6.12 6.27
CA HIS A 601 -18.14 5.51 5.49
C HIS A 601 -19.15 4.73 6.38
N GLY A 602 -18.65 4.01 7.39
CA GLY A 602 -19.47 3.32 8.39
C GLY A 602 -20.27 4.27 9.29
N LEU A 603 -19.67 5.37 9.76
CA LEU A 603 -20.37 6.41 10.53
C LEU A 603 -21.51 7.03 9.71
N ALA A 604 -21.23 7.41 8.46
CA ALA A 604 -22.23 7.96 7.55
C ALA A 604 -23.40 6.99 7.31
N ARG A 605 -23.12 5.68 7.16
CA ARG A 605 -24.13 4.62 7.01
C ARG A 605 -25.11 4.58 8.19
N TYR A 606 -24.66 4.91 9.41
CA TYR A 606 -25.51 4.95 10.60
C TYR A 606 -26.09 6.35 10.90
N GLY A 607 -25.85 7.33 10.04
CA GLY A 607 -26.35 8.71 10.19
C GLY A 607 -25.45 9.63 11.03
N PHE A 608 -24.27 9.17 11.47
CA PHE A 608 -23.27 9.98 12.19
C PHE A 608 -22.42 10.78 11.20
N ARG A 609 -23.10 11.62 10.40
CA ARG A 609 -22.46 12.31 9.28
C ARG A 609 -21.56 13.46 9.72
N GLU A 610 -21.86 14.12 10.82
CA GLU A 610 -20.98 15.14 11.41
C GLU A 610 -19.63 14.54 11.84
N GLU A 611 -19.66 13.40 12.51
CA GLU A 611 -18.46 12.66 12.92
C GLU A 611 -17.66 12.17 11.71
N ALA A 612 -18.34 11.63 10.69
CA ALA A 612 -17.71 11.25 9.43
C ALA A 612 -17.02 12.45 8.77
N ASN A 613 -17.71 13.59 8.69
CA ASN A 613 -17.18 14.83 8.10
C ASN A 613 -15.95 15.36 8.85
N ARG A 614 -15.91 15.24 10.19
CA ARG A 614 -14.73 15.60 10.98
C ARG A 614 -13.51 14.74 10.64
N ILE A 615 -13.69 13.43 10.45
CA ILE A 615 -12.60 12.53 10.03
C ILE A 615 -12.12 12.88 8.62
N ILE A 616 -13.06 13.10 7.69
CA ILE A 616 -12.75 13.44 6.30
C ILE A 616 -11.95 14.75 6.24
N LEU A 617 -12.40 15.80 6.93
CA LEU A 617 -11.70 17.09 6.96
C LEU A 617 -10.31 16.97 7.59
N GLY A 618 -10.16 16.20 8.68
CA GLY A 618 -8.85 15.95 9.31
C GLY A 618 -7.86 15.27 8.36
N MET A 619 -8.33 14.28 7.60
CA MET A 619 -7.52 13.58 6.59
C MET A 619 -7.15 14.47 5.41
N LEU A 620 -8.09 15.27 4.90
CA LEU A 620 -7.82 16.22 3.82
C LEU A 620 -6.82 17.31 4.23
N GLU A 621 -6.90 17.79 5.47
CA GLU A 621 -5.93 18.73 6.00
C GLU A 621 -4.57 18.07 6.22
N ALA A 622 -4.53 16.83 6.72
CA ALA A 622 -3.28 16.05 6.84
C ALA A 622 -2.58 15.88 5.48
N ALA A 623 -3.33 15.66 4.40
CA ALA A 623 -2.80 15.54 3.05
C ALA A 623 -2.04 16.80 2.58
N THR A 624 -2.37 17.99 3.09
CA THR A 624 -1.68 19.24 2.72
C THR A 624 -0.19 19.26 3.12
N PHE A 625 0.21 18.41 4.08
CA PHE A 625 1.59 18.28 4.54
C PHE A 625 2.41 17.24 3.76
N SER A 626 1.79 16.58 2.78
CA SER A 626 2.41 15.54 1.96
C SER A 626 2.08 15.71 0.48
N ASP A 627 2.04 16.97 0.02
CA ASP A 627 1.71 17.33 -1.37
C ASP A 627 0.40 16.71 -1.88
N TYR A 628 -0.59 16.61 -0.97
CA TYR A 628 -1.91 16.00 -1.20
C TYR A 628 -1.89 14.49 -1.44
N ARG A 629 -0.74 13.83 -1.24
CA ARG A 629 -0.59 12.36 -1.26
C ARG A 629 -0.68 11.83 0.16
N LEU A 630 -1.80 11.23 0.52
CA LEU A 630 -1.91 10.54 1.80
C LEU A 630 -0.98 9.32 1.84
N PRO A 631 -0.05 9.22 2.82
CA PRO A 631 0.85 8.07 2.94
C PRO A 631 0.10 6.85 3.50
N GLU A 632 0.75 5.70 3.51
CA GLU A 632 0.23 4.48 4.14
C GLU A 632 -0.29 4.71 5.57
N ALA A 633 0.54 5.37 6.36
CA ALA A 633 0.22 5.78 7.71
C ALA A 633 1.05 7.00 8.08
N PHE A 634 0.59 7.74 9.08
CA PHE A 634 1.40 8.72 9.79
C PHE A 634 1.28 8.49 11.31
N SER A 635 2.19 9.11 12.06
CA SER A 635 2.28 8.91 13.50
C SER A 635 1.02 9.45 14.18
N GLY A 636 0.48 8.72 15.16
CA GLY A 636 -0.76 9.09 15.82
C GLY A 636 -0.59 10.02 17.01
N TYR A 637 0.37 10.95 16.95
CA TYR A 637 0.45 12.02 17.94
C TYR A 637 -0.82 12.88 17.89
N ASP A 638 -1.22 13.40 19.04
CA ASP A 638 -2.27 14.40 19.10
C ASP A 638 -1.90 15.65 18.29
N ARG A 639 -2.88 16.31 17.68
CA ARG A 639 -2.70 17.55 16.94
C ARG A 639 -2.08 18.67 17.78
N SER A 640 -2.29 18.69 19.09
CA SER A 640 -1.63 19.65 19.99
C SER A 640 -0.11 19.43 20.12
N TYR A 641 0.40 18.26 19.77
CA TYR A 641 1.83 17.96 19.81
C TYR A 641 2.62 18.65 18.69
N SER A 642 2.01 18.77 17.50
CA SER A 642 2.63 19.35 16.31
C SER A 642 1.58 19.93 15.38
N ASN A 643 1.86 21.12 14.84
CA ASN A 643 1.02 21.78 13.84
C ASN A 643 0.93 21.03 12.49
N ALA A 644 1.70 19.95 12.33
CA ALA A 644 1.70 19.06 11.17
C ALA A 644 1.65 17.59 11.62
N PRO A 645 1.01 16.69 10.86
CA PRO A 645 1.13 15.24 11.08
C PRO A 645 2.61 14.82 11.02
N VAL A 646 3.06 14.04 12.01
CA VAL A 646 4.44 13.56 12.04
C VAL A 646 4.55 12.31 11.15
N PRO A 647 5.42 12.29 10.13
CA PRO A 647 5.55 11.14 9.22
C PRO A 647 5.87 9.84 9.97
N TYR A 648 5.30 8.73 9.49
CA TYR A 648 5.73 7.40 9.94
C TYR A 648 6.93 6.96 9.09
N PRO A 649 8.09 6.58 9.70
CA PRO A 649 9.35 6.47 8.98
C PRO A 649 9.35 5.56 7.75
N THR A 650 8.66 4.42 7.82
CA THR A 650 8.70 3.40 6.76
C THR A 650 7.44 3.37 5.91
N ALA A 651 6.57 4.39 6.01
CA ALA A 651 5.29 4.41 5.32
C ALA A 651 5.48 4.32 3.81
N CYS A 652 4.72 3.44 3.17
CA CYS A 652 4.62 3.48 1.72
C CYS A 652 3.95 4.78 1.25
N SER A 653 4.50 5.37 0.19
CA SER A 653 3.95 6.58 -0.41
C SER A 653 4.37 6.66 -1.89
N PRO A 654 3.46 6.42 -2.84
CA PRO A 654 2.05 6.05 -2.65
C PRO A 654 1.80 4.62 -2.14
N GLN A 655 0.57 4.38 -1.65
CA GLN A 655 0.03 3.06 -1.29
C GLN A 655 -1.41 2.93 -1.82
N ALA A 656 -1.79 1.78 -2.37
CA ALA A 656 -3.04 1.58 -3.10
C ALA A 656 -4.28 1.97 -2.29
N TRP A 657 -4.50 1.40 -1.11
CA TRP A 657 -5.70 1.71 -0.32
C TRP A 657 -5.67 3.08 0.38
N ALA A 658 -4.50 3.71 0.52
CA ALA A 658 -4.36 5.06 1.04
C ALA A 658 -4.69 6.09 -0.05
N ALA A 659 -4.19 5.87 -1.26
CA ALA A 659 -4.54 6.66 -2.44
C ALA A 659 -6.03 6.49 -2.83
N GLY A 660 -6.67 5.38 -2.46
CA GLY A 660 -8.12 5.19 -2.61
C GLY A 660 -8.98 5.90 -1.57
N ALA A 661 -8.42 6.31 -0.41
CA ALA A 661 -9.18 6.93 0.67
C ALA A 661 -9.89 8.25 0.27
N PRO A 662 -9.24 9.22 -0.41
CA PRO A 662 -9.91 10.42 -0.90
C PRO A 662 -11.11 10.16 -1.83
N ILE A 663 -11.08 9.04 -2.55
CA ILE A 663 -12.12 8.66 -3.50
C ILE A 663 -13.32 8.08 -2.75
N LEU A 664 -13.09 7.28 -1.69
CA LEU A 664 -14.15 6.83 -0.80
C LEU A 664 -14.71 7.95 0.08
N PHE A 665 -13.90 8.93 0.51
CA PHE A 665 -14.40 10.12 1.20
C PHE A 665 -15.37 10.90 0.32
N ASN A 666 -15.04 11.10 -0.96
CA ASN A 666 -15.95 11.73 -1.92
C ASN A 666 -17.27 10.94 -2.07
N ARG A 667 -17.19 9.62 -2.24
CA ARG A 667 -18.37 8.75 -2.26
C ARG A 667 -19.23 8.90 -0.99
N THR A 668 -18.58 9.04 0.16
CA THR A 668 -19.23 9.19 1.47
C THR A 668 -19.93 10.54 1.60
N LEU A 669 -19.25 11.65 1.25
CA LEU A 669 -19.81 13.00 1.26
C LEU A 669 -21.05 13.14 0.38
N LEU A 670 -21.05 12.47 -0.78
CA LEU A 670 -22.17 12.47 -1.71
C LEU A 670 -23.31 11.51 -1.31
N GLY A 671 -23.10 10.63 -0.34
CA GLY A 671 -24.01 9.51 -0.09
C GLY A 671 -24.25 8.68 -1.35
N LEU A 672 -23.21 8.52 -2.17
CA LEU A 672 -23.32 7.95 -3.50
C LEU A 672 -23.50 6.43 -3.46
N ASP A 673 -24.63 5.96 -3.98
CA ASP A 673 -25.00 4.54 -4.01
C ASP A 673 -25.57 4.13 -5.38
N ALA A 674 -25.34 2.88 -5.76
CA ALA A 674 -25.83 2.28 -6.99
C ALA A 674 -26.64 1.03 -6.66
N ARG A 675 -27.94 1.04 -6.94
CA ARG A 675 -28.82 -0.11 -6.66
C ARG A 675 -30.00 -0.18 -7.61
N ASN A 676 -30.40 -1.40 -7.99
CA ASN A 676 -31.60 -1.65 -8.80
C ASN A 676 -31.64 -0.84 -10.11
N GLY A 677 -30.50 -0.64 -10.76
CA GLY A 677 -30.39 0.14 -12.01
C GLY A 677 -30.43 1.66 -11.82
N GLN A 678 -30.38 2.17 -10.58
CA GLN A 678 -30.39 3.59 -10.26
C GLN A 678 -29.10 3.99 -9.54
N LEU A 679 -28.51 5.11 -9.97
CA LEU A 679 -27.45 5.80 -9.25
C LEU A 679 -28.11 6.93 -8.45
N THR A 680 -27.93 6.93 -7.14
CA THR A 680 -28.56 7.87 -6.21
C THR A 680 -27.53 8.57 -5.36
N ILE A 681 -27.85 9.78 -4.92
CA ILE A 681 -27.06 10.56 -3.97
C ILE A 681 -27.95 10.97 -2.80
N ASP A 682 -27.34 11.02 -1.61
CA ASP A 682 -27.92 11.51 -0.37
C ASP A 682 -26.83 12.32 0.35
N PRO A 683 -26.49 13.50 -0.19
CA PRO A 683 -25.30 14.22 0.22
C PRO A 683 -25.43 14.78 1.63
N ASP A 684 -24.30 14.87 2.32
CA ASP A 684 -24.12 15.70 3.52
C ASP A 684 -22.73 16.33 3.48
N ILE A 685 -22.62 17.34 2.63
CA ILE A 685 -21.35 18.00 2.36
C ILE A 685 -21.21 19.19 3.32
N PRO A 686 -20.16 19.23 4.18
CA PRO A 686 -19.97 20.33 5.10
C PRO A 686 -19.62 21.62 4.34
N GLU A 687 -19.96 22.77 4.91
CA GLU A 687 -19.77 24.08 4.27
C GLU A 687 -18.32 24.32 3.81
N GLN A 688 -17.34 23.82 4.56
CA GLN A 688 -15.91 23.90 4.25
C GLN A 688 -15.54 23.22 2.93
N ILE A 689 -16.29 22.20 2.50
CA ILE A 689 -16.07 21.48 1.24
C ILE A 689 -16.76 22.20 0.07
N GLY A 690 -17.92 22.84 0.34
CA GLY A 690 -18.69 23.55 -0.68
C GLY A 690 -19.32 22.61 -1.69
N ARG A 691 -19.36 23.01 -2.96
CA ARG A 691 -19.88 22.18 -4.05
C ARG A 691 -18.92 21.06 -4.41
N ILE A 692 -19.46 19.91 -4.80
CA ILE A 692 -18.75 18.81 -5.45
C ILE A 692 -19.43 18.52 -6.79
N THR A 693 -18.64 18.38 -7.86
CA THR A 693 -19.09 17.93 -9.18
C THR A 693 -18.29 16.70 -9.59
N LEU A 694 -18.97 15.66 -10.04
CA LEU A 694 -18.37 14.47 -10.63
C LEU A 694 -18.89 14.30 -12.05
N THR A 695 -18.00 14.19 -13.02
CA THR A 695 -18.37 13.88 -14.41
C THR A 695 -17.75 12.57 -14.87
N ASN A 696 -18.49 11.86 -15.73
CA ASN A 696 -18.14 10.51 -16.21
C ASN A 696 -18.01 9.45 -15.10
N THR A 697 -18.87 9.52 -14.08
CA THR A 697 -18.97 8.45 -13.07
C THR A 697 -19.55 7.19 -13.70
N HIS A 698 -18.94 6.03 -13.46
CA HIS A 698 -19.36 4.77 -14.05
C HIS A 698 -20.41 4.07 -13.18
N ALA A 699 -21.59 3.80 -13.74
CA ALA A 699 -22.58 2.92 -13.12
C ALA A 699 -23.49 2.30 -14.19
N PHE A 700 -23.85 1.03 -14.03
CA PHE A 700 -24.68 0.24 -14.96
C PHE A 700 -24.15 0.27 -16.40
N LEU A 701 -22.82 0.19 -16.55
CA LEU A 701 -22.08 0.31 -17.81
C LEU A 701 -22.40 1.59 -18.59
N LYS A 702 -22.82 2.65 -17.89
CA LYS A 702 -23.11 3.99 -18.41
C LYS A 702 -22.31 5.04 -17.63
N LEU A 703 -22.26 6.23 -18.20
CA LEU A 703 -21.63 7.40 -17.59
C LEU A 703 -22.70 8.32 -17.00
N TRP A 704 -22.40 8.87 -15.83
CA TRP A 704 -23.27 9.76 -15.06
C TRP A 704 -22.51 11.02 -14.64
N ASN A 705 -23.23 12.15 -14.63
CA ASN A 705 -22.77 13.41 -14.08
C ASN A 705 -23.56 13.70 -12.80
N LEU A 706 -22.88 14.22 -11.79
CA LEU A 706 -23.44 14.53 -10.49
C LEU A 706 -22.93 15.88 -10.02
N GLU A 707 -23.77 16.62 -9.33
CA GLU A 707 -23.38 17.79 -8.57
C GLU A 707 -24.20 17.87 -7.28
N ALA A 708 -23.53 18.21 -6.18
CA ALA A 708 -24.13 18.35 -4.88
C ALA A 708 -23.46 19.45 -4.06
N ARG A 709 -24.22 20.04 -3.14
CA ARG A 709 -23.77 21.01 -2.14
C ARG A 709 -24.66 20.91 -0.90
N GLY A 710 -24.07 20.90 0.28
CA GLY A 710 -24.84 20.68 1.51
C GLY A 710 -25.58 19.35 1.44
N THR A 711 -26.90 19.39 1.64
CA THR A 711 -27.80 18.23 1.58
C THR A 711 -28.57 18.14 0.27
N GLU A 712 -28.28 18.99 -0.72
CA GLU A 712 -28.95 19.00 -2.01
C GLU A 712 -28.00 18.51 -3.10
N GLY A 713 -28.55 17.78 -4.08
CA GLY A 713 -27.79 17.35 -5.24
C GLY A 713 -28.65 16.79 -6.35
N HIS A 714 -28.04 16.66 -7.52
CA HIS A 714 -28.65 16.06 -8.69
C HIS A 714 -27.71 15.07 -9.38
N VAL A 715 -28.30 14.06 -10.02
CA VAL A 715 -27.62 13.03 -10.81
C VAL A 715 -28.31 12.92 -12.17
N CYS A 716 -27.54 12.92 -13.26
CA CYS A 716 -28.06 12.78 -14.62
C CYS A 716 -27.16 11.90 -15.50
N PRO A 717 -27.69 11.23 -16.53
CA PRO A 717 -26.87 10.54 -17.53
C PRO A 717 -25.93 11.52 -18.27
N SER A 718 -24.71 11.09 -18.55
CA SER A 718 -23.64 11.93 -19.12
C SER A 718 -23.84 12.54 -20.53
N PRO A 719 -24.87 12.25 -21.36
CA PRO A 719 -25.07 12.97 -22.63
C PRO A 719 -25.79 14.33 -22.51
N GLU A 720 -26.23 14.76 -21.31
CA GLU A 720 -26.85 16.07 -21.09
C GLU A 720 -25.85 17.05 -20.44
N ALA A 721 -25.61 18.20 -21.08
CA ALA A 721 -24.93 19.32 -20.44
C ALA A 721 -25.80 19.84 -19.29
N PHE A 722 -25.18 20.15 -18.14
CA PHE A 722 -25.85 20.79 -16.99
C PHE A 722 -26.71 21.96 -17.49
N ARG A 723 -28.05 21.82 -17.45
CA ARG A 723 -28.95 22.95 -17.65
C ARG A 723 -29.08 23.67 -16.32
N PHE A 724 -28.34 24.76 -16.20
CA PHE A 724 -28.44 25.70 -15.08
C PHE A 724 -29.89 26.14 -14.85
N ALA A 725 -30.35 26.10 -13.60
CA ALA A 725 -31.33 27.06 -13.13
C ALA A 725 -30.57 28.30 -12.64
N PRO A 726 -30.92 29.52 -13.08
CA PRO A 726 -30.34 30.73 -12.52
C PRO A 726 -30.80 30.92 -11.08
N GLU A 727 -29.86 31.31 -10.22
CA GLU A 727 -30.09 31.73 -8.85
C GLU A 727 -31.19 32.81 -8.77
N SER A 728 -32.08 32.68 -7.78
CA SER A 728 -32.93 33.75 -7.28
C SER A 728 -32.61 34.03 -5.83
#